data_AF-A0A9Q4G8M5-F1
#
_entry.id   AF-A0A9Q4G8M5-F1
#
_cell.length_a   1.000
_cell.length_b   1.000
_cell.length_c   1.000
_cell.angle_alpha   90.00
_cell.angle_beta   90.00
_cell.angle_gamma   90.00
#
_symmetry.space_group_name_H-M   'P 1'
#
loop_
_entity.id
_entity.type
_entity.pdbx_description
1 polymer ?
#
loop_
_entity_poly.entity_id
_entity_poly.type
_entity_poly.pdbx_seq_one_letter_code
_entity_poly.pdbx_strand_id
1 'polypeptide(L)'
;MKAIFNKKILTFELLLLLLLNVVFLNLPLTNILGYEYSVINGILITFLSAIFTASLLKNSGTEKSLPLFFRELIHGLLPLVILPFVMGLLAAFFVRNCSLLQGVAYYLVLTVPSFVVGSALGLISFLISRKYVYLILTALYLAILFFPVLNIYFNPQIYFYNPVIGYFPGTIYDEALKIDFKLVSYRLLNLVYFAAAAYFAFYVLVRKDRSKTFKAVYFASLLSVAAIFILSGDTLGFLTSRSRLISELGGHVSSQHFEVYYDAKINPRTVKNILLHDEYYLEQVAGSLKVKPSKKVTVFLFYDSKEKKGLMGSANADVAKPWLYQIYINFSNFEETLQHEIVHCVSSEFGATPFKISYGFNPALLEGLAVALEDNYDEHTIHYMAALAYNNNFRFPIERLLTGFNFFGELSSLSYIYSGSFIKFLIDKYGAEGFKEIYQGGDWQQAYGKPPERLISEYYAFISSFKPVGSKDEAFYYFGRKPIFKKVCARFLAEKVEQGFELYNSGQYYKAEALFKKLLEYSESYQSLLGYVNSLRKTDKPGVALQVLKRYLNKYDETSYFYGLELLAGDLAAENKDFSGSALLYENLASRKASREYGYLAALRKELLKDTARADRYLKGSDFDKYSILRQMNKDSVNYSSLPVLIGLSERLQENYNEFLKQWTGRLKGSEFNQSYADFRLSDYALRNMELQEARNLTVLALSYKGDSDYSEVLRLQLRKVNWFINFGENVLSGAKWQ
;
A
#
# COMPACT_ATOMS: atom_id res chain seq x y z
N MET A 1 -50.55 -22.98 15.21
CA MET A 1 -50.30 -22.03 14.09
C MET A 1 -49.05 -21.17 14.28
N LYS A 2 -48.85 -20.49 15.43
CA LYS A 2 -47.69 -19.60 15.68
C LYS A 2 -46.29 -20.27 15.62
N ALA A 3 -46.14 -21.49 16.15
CA ALA A 3 -44.87 -22.24 16.08
C ALA A 3 -44.47 -22.66 14.66
N ILE A 4 -45.43 -22.76 13.74
CA ILE A 4 -45.21 -23.14 12.33
C ILE A 4 -44.64 -21.95 11.55
N PHE A 5 -45.03 -20.73 11.89
CA PHE A 5 -44.59 -19.51 11.20
C PHE A 5 -43.11 -19.18 11.47
N ASN A 6 -42.64 -19.41 12.71
CA ASN A 6 -41.22 -19.29 13.05
C ASN A 6 -40.36 -20.31 12.29
N LYS A 7 -40.86 -21.54 12.11
CA LYS A 7 -40.18 -22.55 11.29
C LYS A 7 -40.06 -22.12 9.84
N LYS A 8 -41.11 -21.51 9.25
CA LYS A 8 -41.07 -21.03 7.85
C LYS A 8 -40.01 -19.94 7.63
N ILE A 9 -39.89 -18.97 8.53
CA ILE A 9 -38.90 -17.89 8.41
C ILE A 9 -37.48 -18.45 8.55
N LEU A 10 -37.24 -19.29 9.56
CA LEU A 10 -35.94 -19.94 9.72
C LEU A 10 -35.57 -20.79 8.50
N THR A 11 -36.51 -21.56 7.94
CA THR A 11 -36.27 -22.33 6.71
C THR A 11 -35.92 -21.42 5.54
N PHE A 12 -36.61 -20.29 5.37
CA PHE A 12 -36.29 -19.32 4.32
C PHE A 12 -34.89 -18.71 4.51
N GLU A 13 -34.55 -18.27 5.72
CA GLU A 13 -33.23 -17.70 6.05
C GLU A 13 -32.11 -18.71 5.79
N LEU A 14 -32.31 -19.99 6.15
CA LEU A 14 -31.34 -21.06 5.88
C LEU A 14 -31.18 -21.34 4.38
N LEU A 15 -32.26 -21.34 3.61
CA LEU A 15 -32.20 -21.50 2.15
C LEU A 15 -31.49 -20.33 1.49
N LEU A 16 -31.78 -19.10 1.91
CA LEU A 16 -31.09 -17.91 1.43
C LEU A 16 -29.60 -17.98 1.75
N LEU A 17 -29.25 -18.34 2.99
CA LEU A 17 -27.86 -18.44 3.43
C LEU A 17 -27.10 -19.56 2.70
N LEU A 18 -27.77 -20.69 2.41
CA LEU A 18 -27.22 -21.75 1.57
C LEU A 18 -26.90 -21.22 0.16
N LEU A 19 -27.87 -20.59 -0.50
CA LEU A 19 -27.71 -20.05 -1.86
C LEU A 19 -26.58 -19.01 -1.93
N LEU A 20 -26.55 -18.06 -0.98
CA LEU A 20 -25.51 -17.03 -0.93
C LEU A 20 -24.12 -17.64 -0.69
N ASN A 21 -23.99 -18.62 0.21
CA ASN A 21 -22.70 -19.26 0.44
C ASN A 21 -22.24 -20.10 -0.74
N VAL A 22 -23.14 -20.72 -1.52
CA VAL A 22 -22.77 -21.34 -2.80
C VAL A 22 -22.17 -20.29 -3.74
N VAL A 23 -22.77 -19.09 -3.83
CA VAL A 23 -22.21 -18.00 -4.66
C VAL A 23 -20.86 -17.55 -4.13
N PHE A 24 -20.73 -17.27 -2.83
CA PHE A 24 -19.45 -16.81 -2.24
C PHE A 24 -18.32 -17.82 -2.43
N LEU A 25 -18.62 -19.11 -2.32
CA LEU A 25 -17.62 -20.16 -2.51
C LEU A 25 -17.10 -20.24 -3.97
N ASN A 26 -17.78 -19.60 -4.92
CA ASN A 26 -17.36 -19.49 -6.32
C ASN A 26 -16.72 -18.13 -6.67
N LEU A 27 -16.68 -17.18 -5.73
CA LEU A 27 -16.05 -15.88 -5.94
C LEU A 27 -14.60 -15.86 -5.43
N PRO A 28 -13.69 -15.10 -6.07
CA PRO A 28 -12.34 -14.90 -5.56
C PRO A 28 -12.33 -14.36 -4.12
N LEU A 29 -11.30 -14.73 -3.34
CA LEU A 29 -11.10 -14.36 -1.92
C LEU A 29 -12.11 -14.97 -0.92
N THR A 30 -13.33 -15.29 -1.34
CA THR A 30 -14.36 -15.90 -0.49
C THR A 30 -14.55 -17.39 -0.74
N ASN A 31 -13.81 -17.95 -1.70
CA ASN A 31 -13.84 -19.37 -2.07
C ASN A 31 -13.27 -20.34 -1.04
N ILE A 32 -12.71 -19.84 0.06
CA ILE A 32 -12.19 -20.62 1.18
C ILE A 32 -12.67 -20.05 2.51
N LEU A 33 -12.70 -20.89 3.55
CA LEU A 33 -12.89 -20.42 4.92
C LEU A 33 -11.70 -19.53 5.33
N GLY A 34 -11.89 -18.22 5.25
CA GLY A 34 -10.88 -17.20 5.53
C GLY A 34 -11.51 -15.92 6.06
N TYR A 35 -10.72 -14.84 6.10
CA TYR A 35 -11.16 -13.54 6.61
C TYR A 35 -12.39 -13.00 5.86
N GLU A 36 -12.36 -12.92 4.52
CA GLU A 36 -13.44 -12.33 3.72
C GLU A 36 -14.74 -13.12 3.85
N TYR A 37 -14.63 -14.45 3.75
CA TYR A 37 -15.76 -15.34 3.94
C TYR A 37 -16.39 -15.17 5.33
N SER A 38 -15.57 -14.97 6.36
CA SER A 38 -16.03 -14.75 7.74
C SER A 38 -16.69 -13.37 7.90
N VAL A 39 -16.11 -12.31 7.33
CA VAL A 39 -16.69 -10.96 7.38
C VAL A 39 -18.05 -10.92 6.68
N ILE A 40 -18.14 -11.43 5.46
CA ILE A 40 -19.40 -11.42 4.68
C ILE A 40 -20.48 -12.23 5.40
N ASN A 41 -20.15 -13.41 5.92
CA ASN A 41 -21.10 -14.19 6.72
C ASN A 41 -21.46 -13.48 8.03
N GLY A 42 -20.54 -12.78 8.69
CA GLY A 42 -20.83 -11.96 9.86
C GLY A 42 -21.89 -10.89 9.57
N ILE A 43 -21.71 -10.14 8.48
CA ILE A 43 -22.66 -9.12 8.01
C ILE A 43 -24.06 -9.70 7.80
N LEU A 44 -24.14 -10.85 7.11
CA LEU A 44 -25.41 -11.54 6.85
C LEU A 44 -26.05 -12.08 8.12
N ILE A 45 -25.27 -12.79 8.95
CA ILE A 45 -25.76 -13.43 10.17
C ILE A 45 -26.28 -12.38 11.16
N THR A 46 -25.65 -11.21 11.29
CA THR A 46 -26.22 -10.13 12.11
C THR A 46 -27.60 -9.74 11.65
N PHE A 47 -27.81 -9.55 10.34
CA PHE A 47 -29.10 -9.14 9.80
C PHE A 47 -30.17 -10.23 9.94
N LEU A 48 -29.86 -11.47 9.55
CA LEU A 48 -30.78 -12.61 9.66
C LEU A 48 -31.14 -12.90 11.11
N SER A 49 -30.15 -12.87 12.02
CA SER A 49 -30.40 -13.09 13.45
C SER A 49 -31.31 -12.01 14.04
N ALA A 50 -31.18 -10.76 13.59
CA ALA A 50 -32.07 -9.67 13.99
C ALA A 50 -33.52 -9.89 13.52
N ILE A 51 -33.70 -10.30 12.26
CA ILE A 51 -35.02 -10.61 11.68
C ILE A 51 -35.67 -11.78 12.41
N PHE A 52 -34.93 -12.88 12.58
CA PHE A 52 -35.41 -14.06 13.31
C PHE A 52 -35.86 -13.70 14.72
N THR A 53 -35.04 -12.93 15.45
CA THR A 53 -35.35 -12.50 16.83
C THR A 53 -36.61 -11.63 16.89
N ALA A 54 -36.74 -10.64 15.98
CA ALA A 54 -37.92 -9.78 15.91
C ALA A 54 -39.20 -10.57 15.55
N SER A 55 -39.08 -11.55 14.66
CA SER A 55 -40.18 -12.45 14.28
C SER A 55 -40.60 -13.35 15.43
N LEU A 56 -39.64 -13.95 16.12
CA LEU A 56 -39.87 -14.79 17.30
C LEU A 56 -40.65 -14.01 18.37
N LEU A 57 -40.30 -12.75 18.62
CA LEU A 57 -41.01 -11.87 19.57
C LEU A 57 -42.43 -11.51 19.13
N LYS A 58 -42.64 -11.21 17.84
CA LYS A 58 -43.98 -10.94 17.28
C LYS A 58 -44.91 -12.14 17.42
N ASN A 59 -44.39 -13.35 17.19
CA ASN A 59 -45.19 -14.57 17.18
C ASN A 59 -45.41 -15.17 18.58
N SER A 60 -44.39 -15.15 19.43
CA SER A 60 -44.42 -15.79 20.76
C SER A 60 -45.07 -14.93 21.84
N GLY A 61 -45.16 -13.61 21.63
CA GLY A 61 -45.50 -12.66 22.69
C GLY A 61 -44.40 -12.57 23.77
N THR A 62 -44.67 -11.81 24.83
CA THR A 62 -43.74 -11.60 25.97
C THR A 62 -44.14 -12.43 27.19
N GLU A 63 -44.87 -13.53 27.00
CA GLU A 63 -45.47 -14.34 28.07
C GLU A 63 -44.59 -15.51 28.50
N LYS A 64 -43.55 -15.84 27.72
CA LYS A 64 -42.59 -16.91 28.05
C LYS A 64 -41.62 -16.47 29.14
N SER A 65 -41.20 -17.42 29.97
CA SER A 65 -40.10 -17.21 30.91
C SER A 65 -38.79 -16.97 30.16
N LEU A 66 -37.89 -16.22 30.81
CA LEU A 66 -36.58 -15.87 30.27
C LEU A 66 -35.79 -17.07 29.73
N PRO A 67 -35.65 -18.18 30.48
CA PRO A 67 -34.86 -19.32 30.01
C PRO A 67 -35.46 -20.00 28.77
N LEU A 68 -36.80 -20.08 28.70
CA LEU A 68 -37.49 -20.72 27.57
C LEU A 68 -37.34 -19.90 26.28
N PHE A 69 -37.45 -18.58 26.36
CA PHE A 69 -37.24 -17.71 25.20
C PHE A 69 -35.81 -17.80 24.68
N PHE A 70 -34.80 -17.68 25.56
CA PHE A 70 -33.40 -17.77 25.15
C PHE A 70 -33.05 -19.15 24.58
N ARG A 71 -33.62 -20.23 25.11
CA ARG A 71 -33.45 -21.57 24.56
C ARG A 71 -34.00 -21.66 23.13
N GLU A 72 -35.21 -21.19 22.87
CA GLU A 72 -35.79 -21.18 21.51
C GLU A 72 -34.99 -20.29 20.55
N LEU A 73 -34.55 -19.12 21.04
CA LEU A 73 -33.72 -18.20 20.27
C LEU A 73 -32.40 -18.88 19.85
N ILE A 74 -31.67 -19.46 20.81
CA ILE A 74 -30.39 -20.14 20.53
C ILE A 74 -30.60 -21.30 19.56
N HIS A 75 -31.63 -22.14 19.75
CA HIS A 75 -31.90 -23.24 18.82
C HIS A 75 -32.24 -22.78 17.40
N GLY A 76 -32.89 -21.62 17.25
CA GLY A 76 -33.18 -21.04 15.94
C GLY A 76 -31.97 -20.37 15.28
N LEU A 77 -31.10 -19.74 16.07
CA LEU A 77 -29.93 -19.01 15.55
C LEU A 77 -28.72 -19.91 15.29
N LEU A 78 -28.55 -20.99 16.05
CA LEU A 78 -27.40 -21.88 15.93
C LEU A 78 -27.23 -22.45 14.50
N PRO A 79 -28.30 -22.90 13.80
CA PRO A 79 -28.22 -23.29 12.40
C PRO A 79 -27.69 -22.20 11.45
N LEU A 80 -28.00 -20.92 11.70
CA LEU A 80 -27.54 -19.80 10.87
C LEU A 80 -26.01 -19.62 10.96
N VAL A 81 -25.38 -20.01 12.07
CA VAL A 81 -23.93 -19.93 12.25
C VAL A 81 -23.24 -21.22 11.82
N ILE A 82 -23.85 -22.38 12.08
CA ILE A 82 -23.27 -23.68 11.75
C ILE A 82 -23.28 -23.92 10.24
N LEU A 83 -24.35 -23.54 9.53
CA LEU A 83 -24.49 -23.86 8.11
C LEU A 83 -23.33 -23.27 7.26
N PRO A 84 -23.01 -21.96 7.31
CA PRO A 84 -21.88 -21.43 6.54
C PRO A 84 -20.54 -21.97 7.01
N PHE A 85 -20.39 -22.29 8.30
CA PHE A 85 -19.18 -22.88 8.83
C PHE A 85 -18.92 -24.26 8.20
N VAL A 86 -19.93 -25.13 8.21
CA VAL A 86 -19.85 -26.46 7.60
C VAL A 86 -19.62 -26.35 6.09
N MET A 87 -20.29 -25.43 5.39
CA MET A 87 -20.05 -25.20 3.97
C MET A 87 -18.61 -24.77 3.68
N GLY A 88 -18.05 -23.86 4.48
CA GLY A 88 -16.65 -23.42 4.35
C GLY A 88 -15.64 -24.54 4.65
N LEU A 89 -15.93 -25.40 5.64
CA LEU A 89 -15.13 -26.59 5.93
C LEU A 89 -15.20 -27.63 4.79
N LEU A 90 -16.39 -27.85 4.22
CA LEU A 90 -16.57 -28.76 3.09
C LEU A 90 -15.86 -28.25 1.83
N ALA A 91 -15.96 -26.94 1.56
CA ALA A 91 -15.26 -26.32 0.45
C ALA A 91 -13.73 -26.48 0.54
N ALA A 92 -13.18 -26.55 1.76
CA ALA A 92 -11.75 -26.78 1.98
C ALA A 92 -11.26 -28.16 1.47
N PHE A 93 -12.15 -29.12 1.22
CA PHE A 93 -11.80 -30.39 0.57
C PHE A 93 -11.72 -30.30 -0.95
N PHE A 94 -12.46 -29.36 -1.56
CA PHE A 94 -12.55 -29.22 -3.02
C PHE A 94 -11.65 -28.12 -3.58
N VAL A 95 -11.36 -27.10 -2.76
CA VAL A 95 -10.47 -25.98 -3.10
C VAL A 95 -9.19 -26.14 -2.27
N ARG A 96 -8.02 -25.86 -2.86
CA ARG A 96 -6.75 -25.83 -2.12
C ARG A 96 -6.85 -24.83 -0.97
N ASN A 97 -7.06 -25.34 0.25
CA ASN A 97 -7.07 -24.54 1.47
C ASN A 97 -5.65 -24.49 2.05
N CYS A 98 -5.16 -23.30 2.32
CA CYS A 98 -3.79 -23.08 2.74
C CYS A 98 -3.59 -22.97 4.24
N SER A 99 -4.65 -22.70 5.01
CA SER A 99 -4.59 -22.71 6.48
C SER A 99 -5.99 -22.82 7.09
N LEU A 100 -6.46 -24.06 7.25
CA LEU A 100 -7.79 -24.33 7.81
C LEU A 100 -7.93 -23.77 9.24
N LEU A 101 -6.88 -23.89 10.07
CA LEU A 101 -6.90 -23.45 11.46
C LEU A 101 -7.07 -21.93 11.58
N GLN A 102 -6.39 -21.15 10.73
CA GLN A 102 -6.59 -19.70 10.69
C GLN A 102 -7.99 -19.34 10.18
N GLY A 103 -8.49 -20.05 9.16
CA GLY A 103 -9.86 -19.89 8.68
C GLY A 103 -10.90 -20.09 9.78
N VAL A 104 -10.75 -21.16 10.57
CA VAL A 104 -11.60 -21.42 11.74
C VAL A 104 -11.50 -20.29 12.76
N ALA A 105 -10.28 -19.83 13.09
CA ALA A 105 -10.08 -18.75 14.04
C ALA A 105 -10.74 -17.44 13.57
N TYR A 106 -10.64 -17.09 12.28
CA TYR A 106 -11.34 -15.94 11.72
C TYR A 106 -12.85 -16.05 11.86
N TYR A 107 -13.41 -17.22 11.57
CA TYR A 107 -14.84 -17.44 11.67
C TYR A 107 -15.33 -17.32 13.12
N LEU A 108 -14.57 -17.87 14.08
CA LEU A 108 -14.88 -17.79 15.51
C LEU A 108 -14.83 -16.34 16.03
N VAL A 109 -13.87 -15.54 15.57
CA VAL A 109 -13.70 -14.16 16.06
C VAL A 109 -14.60 -13.16 15.33
N LEU A 110 -14.88 -13.36 14.04
CA LEU A 110 -15.61 -12.40 13.21
C LEU A 110 -17.08 -12.78 13.04
N THR A 111 -17.36 -14.05 12.73
CA THR A 111 -18.72 -14.49 12.38
C THR A 111 -19.54 -14.84 13.63
N VAL A 112 -18.99 -15.60 14.56
CA VAL A 112 -19.76 -16.09 15.73
C VAL A 112 -20.31 -14.94 16.59
N PRO A 113 -19.58 -13.85 16.89
CA PRO A 113 -20.15 -12.75 17.68
C PRO A 113 -21.34 -12.05 16.99
N SER A 114 -21.43 -12.15 15.67
CA SER A 114 -22.40 -11.42 14.85
C SER A 114 -23.85 -11.79 15.12
N PHE A 115 -24.15 -13.03 15.54
CA PHE A 115 -25.54 -13.42 15.88
C PHE A 115 -26.00 -12.80 17.21
N VAL A 116 -25.11 -12.59 18.18
CA VAL A 116 -25.43 -11.91 19.46
C VAL A 116 -25.78 -10.45 19.19
N VAL A 117 -24.97 -9.79 18.35
CA VAL A 117 -25.23 -8.42 17.89
C VAL A 117 -26.60 -8.35 17.21
N GLY A 118 -26.88 -9.24 16.25
CA GLY A 118 -28.17 -9.30 15.56
C GLY A 118 -29.35 -9.51 16.50
N SER A 119 -29.22 -10.45 17.44
CA SER A 119 -30.27 -10.74 18.43
C SER A 119 -30.61 -9.52 19.28
N ALA A 120 -29.59 -8.80 19.75
CA ALA A 120 -29.77 -7.57 20.51
C ALA A 120 -30.50 -6.50 19.68
N LEU A 121 -30.14 -6.30 18.41
CA LEU A 121 -30.84 -5.36 17.52
C LEU A 121 -32.31 -5.72 17.32
N GLY A 122 -32.63 -7.01 17.15
CA GLY A 122 -34.01 -7.49 17.04
C GLY A 122 -34.84 -7.20 18.29
N LEU A 123 -34.26 -7.47 19.47
CA LEU A 123 -34.89 -7.18 20.78
C LEU A 123 -35.11 -5.69 21.02
N ILE A 124 -34.07 -4.87 20.80
CA ILE A 124 -34.11 -3.42 20.96
C ILE A 124 -35.16 -2.81 20.03
N SER A 125 -35.17 -3.20 18.76
CA SER A 125 -36.12 -2.68 17.78
C SER A 125 -37.57 -2.99 18.17
N PHE A 126 -37.82 -4.19 18.69
CA PHE A 126 -39.14 -4.59 19.17
C PHE A 126 -39.55 -3.84 20.45
N LEU A 127 -38.59 -3.55 21.33
CA LEU A 127 -38.80 -2.76 22.54
C LEU A 127 -39.18 -1.30 22.23
N ILE A 128 -38.56 -0.70 21.21
CA ILE A 128 -38.86 0.65 20.72
C ILE A 128 -40.27 0.67 20.10
N SER A 129 -40.55 -0.18 19.12
CA SER A 129 -41.89 -0.27 18.52
C SER A 129 -42.18 -1.63 17.90
N ARG A 130 -43.29 -2.24 18.34
CA ARG A 130 -43.80 -3.49 17.74
C ARG A 130 -44.31 -3.29 16.32
N LYS A 131 -44.90 -2.12 16.03
CA LYS A 131 -45.49 -1.78 14.73
C LYS A 131 -44.39 -1.58 13.67
N TYR A 132 -43.35 -0.83 14.02
CA TYR A 132 -42.28 -0.43 13.10
C TYR A 132 -40.98 -1.22 13.29
N VAL A 133 -41.03 -2.41 13.90
CA VAL A 133 -39.83 -3.18 14.30
C VAL A 133 -38.82 -3.37 13.16
N TYR A 134 -39.27 -3.74 11.96
CA TYR A 134 -38.37 -4.02 10.83
C TYR A 134 -37.75 -2.74 10.25
N LEU A 135 -38.48 -1.62 10.27
CA LEU A 135 -37.96 -0.32 9.87
C LEU A 135 -36.88 0.16 10.84
N ILE A 136 -37.15 0.06 12.15
CA ILE A 136 -36.20 0.45 13.21
C ILE A 136 -34.96 -0.45 13.17
N LEU A 137 -35.14 -1.76 13.03
CA LEU A 137 -34.04 -2.71 12.88
C LEU A 137 -33.15 -2.34 11.71
N THR A 138 -33.75 -2.10 10.54
CA THR A 138 -33.00 -1.72 9.33
C THR A 138 -32.26 -0.40 9.54
N ALA A 139 -32.91 0.60 10.15
CA ALA A 139 -32.28 1.88 10.45
C ALA A 139 -31.09 1.74 11.42
N LEU A 140 -31.23 0.97 12.50
CA LEU A 140 -30.15 0.71 13.46
C LEU A 140 -29.00 -0.07 12.81
N TYR A 141 -29.30 -1.09 12.02
CA TYR A 141 -28.31 -1.88 11.30
C TYR A 141 -27.50 -1.01 10.31
N LEU A 142 -28.18 -0.19 9.51
CA LEU A 142 -27.53 0.73 8.58
C LEU A 142 -26.73 1.82 9.31
N ALA A 143 -27.24 2.35 10.43
CA ALA A 143 -26.50 3.32 11.24
C ALA A 143 -25.18 2.74 11.78
N ILE A 144 -25.20 1.51 12.28
CA ILE A 144 -23.97 0.82 12.75
C ILE A 144 -23.02 0.58 11.58
N LEU A 145 -23.51 0.13 10.42
CA LEU A 145 -22.67 -0.09 9.23
C LEU A 145 -22.08 1.20 8.65
N PHE A 146 -22.80 2.31 8.74
CA PHE A 146 -22.37 3.60 8.18
C PHE A 146 -21.42 4.37 9.10
N PHE A 147 -21.45 4.13 10.41
CA PHE A 147 -20.62 4.84 11.39
C PHE A 147 -19.10 4.82 11.06
N PRO A 148 -18.49 3.70 10.62
CA PRO A 148 -17.10 3.70 10.16
C PRO A 148 -16.79 4.66 9.01
N VAL A 149 -17.74 4.86 8.08
CA VAL A 149 -17.56 5.77 6.93
C VAL A 149 -17.36 7.20 7.42
N LEU A 150 -18.14 7.63 8.42
CA LEU A 150 -17.97 8.93 9.06
C LEU A 150 -16.59 9.04 9.74
N ASN A 151 -16.15 8.00 10.45
CA ASN A 151 -14.85 8.02 11.10
C ASN A 151 -13.71 8.11 10.09
N ILE A 152 -13.75 7.36 8.98
CA ILE A 152 -12.73 7.44 7.92
C ILE A 152 -12.75 8.81 7.24
N TYR A 153 -13.93 9.41 7.07
CA TYR A 153 -14.07 10.73 6.46
C TYR A 153 -13.46 11.83 7.34
N PHE A 154 -13.66 11.80 8.66
CA PHE A 154 -13.22 12.87 9.56
C PHE A 154 -11.88 12.64 10.26
N ASN A 155 -11.42 11.39 10.38
CA ASN A 155 -10.18 11.06 11.10
C ASN A 155 -9.07 10.55 10.17
N PRO A 156 -7.80 10.58 10.59
CA PRO A 156 -6.68 10.06 9.81
C PRO A 156 -6.79 8.61 9.39
N GLN A 157 -7.32 7.75 10.26
CA GLN A 157 -7.36 6.31 10.03
C GLN A 157 -8.12 5.90 8.76
N ILE A 158 -7.72 4.76 8.21
CA ILE A 158 -8.46 4.02 7.17
C ILE A 158 -8.88 2.62 7.63
N TYR A 159 -8.30 2.12 8.72
CA TYR A 159 -8.82 0.94 9.41
C TYR A 159 -10.07 1.33 10.23
N PHE A 160 -10.90 0.34 10.54
CA PHE A 160 -11.98 0.54 11.50
C PHE A 160 -12.37 -0.75 12.20
N TYR A 161 -12.93 -0.59 13.39
CA TYR A 161 -13.63 -1.65 14.11
C TYR A 161 -15.13 -1.39 14.07
N ASN A 162 -15.92 -2.44 13.90
CA ASN A 162 -17.37 -2.32 13.80
C ASN A 162 -18.08 -3.55 14.39
N PRO A 163 -19.23 -3.40 15.09
CA PRO A 163 -19.93 -4.55 15.64
C PRO A 163 -20.42 -5.57 14.59
N VAL A 164 -20.80 -5.11 13.39
CA VAL A 164 -21.32 -5.94 12.29
C VAL A 164 -20.15 -6.53 11.48
N ILE A 165 -19.26 -5.68 10.97
CA ILE A 165 -18.14 -6.10 10.10
C ILE A 165 -17.01 -6.77 10.93
N GLY A 166 -16.80 -6.30 12.15
CA GLY A 166 -15.72 -6.69 13.05
C GLY A 166 -14.53 -5.78 12.98
N TYR A 167 -13.76 -5.96 11.92
CA TYR A 167 -12.55 -5.21 11.68
C TYR A 167 -12.34 -5.10 10.19
N PHE A 168 -11.87 -3.93 9.76
CA PHE A 168 -11.36 -3.69 8.43
C PHE A 168 -9.94 -3.18 8.56
N PRO A 169 -8.94 -3.85 7.95
CA PRO A 169 -7.53 -3.63 8.22
C PRO A 169 -6.91 -2.40 7.55
N GLY A 170 -7.64 -1.72 6.67
CA GLY A 170 -7.14 -0.58 5.89
C GLY A 170 -6.95 -0.94 4.42
N THR A 171 -5.81 -0.58 3.83
CA THR A 171 -5.61 -0.73 2.38
C THR A 171 -5.59 -2.19 1.93
N ILE A 172 -6.05 -2.43 0.69
CA ILE A 172 -6.05 -3.76 0.05
C ILE A 172 -4.64 -4.27 -0.27
N TYR A 173 -3.63 -3.41 -0.22
CA TYR A 173 -2.23 -3.72 -0.51
C TYR A 173 -1.52 -4.39 0.68
N ASP A 174 -2.09 -4.32 1.88
CA ASP A 174 -1.57 -5.01 3.05
C ASP A 174 -2.17 -6.42 3.14
N GLU A 175 -1.48 -7.39 2.55
CA GLU A 175 -1.99 -8.76 2.36
C GLU A 175 -2.03 -9.60 3.67
N ALA A 176 -1.19 -9.28 4.66
CA ALA A 176 -1.09 -10.02 5.91
C ALA A 176 -2.10 -9.52 6.95
N LEU A 177 -3.08 -10.37 7.27
CA LEU A 177 -4.02 -10.15 8.36
C LEU A 177 -3.68 -11.10 9.51
N LYS A 178 -3.60 -10.57 10.72
CA LYS A 178 -3.33 -11.34 11.94
C LYS A 178 -4.49 -11.09 12.92
N ILE A 179 -4.97 -12.16 13.57
CA ILE A 179 -5.89 -12.02 14.71
C ILE A 179 -5.05 -11.60 15.90
N ASP A 180 -5.09 -10.31 16.22
CA ASP A 180 -4.36 -9.74 17.34
C ASP A 180 -5.22 -9.63 18.61
N PHE A 181 -4.57 -9.31 19.72
CA PHE A 181 -5.25 -9.12 21.00
C PHE A 181 -6.27 -7.97 20.93
N LYS A 182 -6.03 -6.93 20.13
CA LYS A 182 -6.91 -5.78 19.96
C LYS A 182 -8.25 -6.17 19.31
N LEU A 183 -8.22 -7.00 18.27
CA LEU A 183 -9.44 -7.51 17.65
C LEU A 183 -10.25 -8.40 18.61
N VAL A 184 -9.56 -9.28 19.34
CA VAL A 184 -10.22 -10.18 20.30
C VAL A 184 -10.85 -9.37 21.44
N SER A 185 -10.13 -8.39 22.00
CA SER A 185 -10.67 -7.54 23.07
C SER A 185 -11.84 -6.70 22.59
N TYR A 186 -11.79 -6.13 21.38
CA TYR A 186 -12.90 -5.43 20.75
C TYR A 186 -14.16 -6.33 20.63
N ARG A 187 -13.97 -7.58 20.19
CA ARG A 187 -15.08 -8.53 20.04
C ARG A 187 -15.66 -8.97 21.38
N LEU A 188 -14.85 -9.18 22.40
CA LEU A 188 -15.31 -9.49 23.75
C LEU A 188 -16.12 -8.33 24.34
N LEU A 189 -15.68 -7.09 24.19
CA LEU A 189 -16.42 -5.91 24.65
C LEU A 189 -17.78 -5.78 23.95
N ASN A 190 -17.83 -6.02 22.63
CA ASN A 190 -19.10 -6.06 21.90
C ASN A 190 -20.03 -7.17 22.42
N LEU A 191 -19.51 -8.38 22.64
CA LEU A 191 -20.31 -9.49 23.17
C LEU A 191 -20.92 -9.12 24.53
N VAL A 192 -20.12 -8.57 25.44
CA VAL A 192 -20.61 -8.13 26.76
C VAL A 192 -21.69 -7.06 26.61
N TYR A 193 -21.45 -6.03 25.81
CA TYR A 193 -22.38 -4.93 25.60
C TYR A 193 -23.71 -5.39 24.97
N PHE A 194 -23.66 -6.12 23.85
CA PHE A 194 -24.88 -6.56 23.15
C PHE A 194 -25.61 -7.68 23.89
N ALA A 195 -24.91 -8.57 24.61
CA ALA A 195 -25.56 -9.56 25.46
C ALA A 195 -26.29 -8.90 26.64
N ALA A 196 -25.66 -7.93 27.30
CA ALA A 196 -26.31 -7.15 28.35
C ALA A 196 -27.52 -6.39 27.80
N ALA A 197 -27.36 -5.72 26.65
CA ALA A 197 -28.45 -5.03 25.98
C ALA A 197 -29.63 -5.98 25.67
N ALA A 198 -29.36 -7.14 25.07
CA ALA A 198 -30.37 -8.16 24.79
C ALA A 198 -31.08 -8.64 26.07
N TYR A 199 -30.32 -8.95 27.12
CA TYR A 199 -30.85 -9.41 28.41
C TYR A 199 -31.80 -8.36 29.02
N PHE A 200 -31.36 -7.11 29.14
CA PHE A 200 -32.17 -6.04 29.72
C PHE A 200 -33.38 -5.68 28.86
N ALA A 201 -33.23 -5.64 27.52
CA ALA A 201 -34.36 -5.39 26.63
C ALA A 201 -35.44 -6.45 26.80
N PHE A 202 -35.04 -7.72 26.91
CA PHE A 202 -35.97 -8.81 27.17
C PHE A 202 -36.57 -8.75 28.59
N TYR A 203 -35.79 -8.43 29.62
CA TYR A 203 -36.27 -8.25 30.99
C TYR A 203 -37.38 -7.19 31.07
N VAL A 204 -37.20 -6.04 30.41
CA VAL A 204 -38.21 -4.97 30.31
C VAL A 204 -39.48 -5.48 29.61
N LEU A 205 -39.33 -6.27 28.54
CA LEU A 205 -40.45 -6.83 27.78
C LEU A 205 -41.30 -7.81 28.63
N VAL A 206 -40.67 -8.61 29.49
CA VAL A 206 -41.34 -9.64 30.32
C VAL A 206 -42.02 -9.05 31.56
N ARG A 207 -41.37 -8.13 32.28
CA ARG A 207 -41.94 -7.57 33.53
C ARG A 207 -43.21 -6.74 33.30
N LYS A 208 -43.60 -6.49 32.05
CA LYS A 208 -44.70 -5.58 31.65
C LYS A 208 -44.59 -4.18 32.26
N ASP A 209 -43.46 -3.83 32.88
CA ASP A 209 -43.16 -2.48 33.35
C ASP A 209 -42.92 -1.61 32.12
N ARG A 210 -44.00 -0.95 31.70
CA ARG A 210 -44.05 -0.09 30.53
C ARG A 210 -43.88 1.38 30.92
N SER A 211 -43.42 1.67 32.14
CA SER A 211 -43.18 3.06 32.51
C SER A 211 -42.24 3.69 31.48
N LYS A 212 -42.70 4.79 30.87
CA LYS A 212 -41.92 5.51 29.85
C LYS A 212 -40.56 5.92 30.42
N THR A 213 -40.52 6.22 31.71
CA THR A 213 -39.32 6.55 32.49
C THR A 213 -38.30 5.41 32.51
N PHE A 214 -38.69 4.17 32.83
CA PHE A 214 -37.73 3.05 32.88
C PHE A 214 -37.14 2.73 31.51
N LYS A 215 -37.97 2.76 30.46
CA LYS A 215 -37.48 2.63 29.08
C LYS A 215 -36.51 3.75 28.71
N ALA A 216 -36.84 5.00 29.05
CA ALA A 216 -35.97 6.14 28.79
C ALA A 216 -34.62 6.01 29.51
N VAL A 217 -34.61 5.59 30.78
CA VAL A 217 -33.38 5.34 31.55
C VAL A 217 -32.55 4.21 30.94
N TYR A 218 -33.18 3.13 30.50
CA TYR A 218 -32.48 2.03 29.82
C TYR A 218 -31.89 2.45 28.47
N PHE A 219 -32.63 3.20 27.65
CA PHE A 219 -32.09 3.71 26.39
C PHE A 219 -30.97 4.73 26.63
N ALA A 220 -31.13 5.61 27.62
CA ALA A 220 -30.09 6.54 28.02
C ALA A 220 -28.84 5.81 28.49
N SER A 221 -28.94 4.76 29.31
CA SER A 221 -27.77 4.00 29.76
C SER A 221 -27.09 3.26 28.61
N LEU A 222 -27.87 2.67 27.69
CA LEU A 222 -27.35 2.01 26.50
C LEU A 222 -26.58 2.98 25.60
N LEU A 223 -27.17 4.14 25.32
CA LEU A 223 -26.53 5.21 24.53
C LEU A 223 -25.31 5.78 25.25
N SER A 224 -25.35 5.95 26.57
CA SER A 224 -24.20 6.43 27.36
C SER A 224 -23.04 5.45 27.32
N VAL A 225 -23.27 4.14 27.45
CA VAL A 225 -22.21 3.14 27.34
C VAL A 225 -21.62 3.10 25.93
N ALA A 226 -22.47 3.18 24.90
CA ALA A 226 -22.01 3.29 23.51
C ALA A 226 -21.18 4.56 23.28
N ALA A 227 -21.62 5.71 23.81
CA ALA A 227 -20.92 6.97 23.72
C ALA A 227 -19.57 6.91 24.44
N ILE A 228 -19.51 6.38 25.66
CA ILE A 228 -18.25 6.18 26.40
C ILE A 228 -17.30 5.29 25.60
N PHE A 229 -17.80 4.21 25.01
CA PHE A 229 -16.99 3.31 24.19
C PHE A 229 -16.43 4.00 22.95
N ILE A 230 -17.24 4.80 22.26
CA ILE A 230 -16.79 5.59 21.10
C ILE A 230 -15.74 6.63 21.51
N LEU A 231 -15.99 7.36 22.61
CA LEU A 231 -15.09 8.39 23.13
C LEU A 231 -13.77 7.80 23.65
N SER A 232 -13.82 6.59 24.20
CA SER A 232 -12.64 5.82 24.63
C SER A 232 -12.02 5.01 23.49
N GLY A 233 -12.57 5.06 22.27
CA GLY A 233 -12.06 4.31 21.13
C GLY A 233 -10.61 4.67 20.81
N ASP A 234 -10.24 5.94 20.97
CA ASP A 234 -8.88 6.43 20.73
C ASP A 234 -7.88 5.87 21.76
N THR A 235 -8.22 5.91 23.05
CA THR A 235 -7.36 5.39 24.13
C THR A 235 -7.25 3.86 24.10
N LEU A 236 -8.31 3.15 23.71
CA LEU A 236 -8.32 1.69 23.55
C LEU A 236 -7.68 1.22 22.24
N GLY A 237 -7.42 2.13 21.30
CA GLY A 237 -6.83 1.82 20.00
C GLY A 237 -7.78 1.27 18.95
N PHE A 238 -9.09 1.43 19.14
CA PHE A 238 -10.09 1.12 18.11
C PHE A 238 -10.32 2.29 17.13
N LEU A 239 -9.81 3.47 17.50
CA LEU A 239 -9.78 4.66 16.68
C LEU A 239 -8.40 5.33 16.81
N THR A 240 -8.01 6.09 15.79
CA THR A 240 -6.89 7.03 15.82
C THR A 240 -7.42 8.41 15.46
N SER A 241 -7.50 9.27 16.47
CA SER A 241 -7.83 10.68 16.30
C SER A 241 -6.62 11.47 15.78
N ARG A 242 -6.86 12.68 15.24
CA ARG A 242 -5.76 13.61 14.90
C ARG A 242 -4.91 13.96 16.12
N SER A 243 -5.52 14.16 17.28
CA SER A 243 -4.81 14.49 18.53
C SER A 243 -3.88 13.36 18.97
N ARG A 244 -4.33 12.10 18.89
CA ARG A 244 -3.48 10.96 19.19
C ARG A 244 -2.33 10.86 18.21
N LEU A 245 -2.60 11.01 16.91
CA LEU A 245 -1.56 10.95 15.88
C LEU A 245 -0.46 11.98 16.14
N ILE A 246 -0.83 13.23 16.43
CA ILE A 246 0.13 14.30 16.77
C ILE A 246 0.92 13.94 18.04
N SER A 247 0.24 13.41 19.07
CA SER A 247 0.88 13.05 20.34
C SER A 247 1.85 11.88 20.22
N GLU A 248 1.58 10.89 19.37
CA GLU A 248 2.44 9.71 19.19
C GLU A 248 3.68 10.05 18.36
N LEU A 249 3.54 10.92 17.35
CA LEU A 249 4.66 11.38 16.53
C LEU A 249 5.59 12.32 17.33
N GLY A 250 5.02 13.29 18.05
CA GLY A 250 5.76 14.12 19.00
C GLY A 250 6.64 15.22 18.42
N GLY A 251 6.92 15.25 17.11
CA GLY A 251 7.61 16.35 16.43
C GLY A 251 6.67 17.21 15.58
N HIS A 252 6.91 18.53 15.54
CA HIS A 252 6.12 19.46 14.74
C HIS A 252 6.95 20.59 14.13
N VAL A 253 6.76 20.85 12.84
CA VAL A 253 7.31 22.05 12.17
C VAL A 253 6.27 22.66 11.24
N SER A 254 6.19 23.99 11.25
CA SER A 254 5.25 24.77 10.47
C SER A 254 6.00 25.71 9.53
N SER A 255 5.73 25.66 8.22
CA SER A 255 6.26 26.58 7.21
C SER A 255 5.17 27.51 6.68
N GLN A 256 5.42 28.18 5.55
CA GLN A 256 4.44 29.06 4.91
C GLN A 256 3.20 28.29 4.46
N HIS A 257 3.39 27.12 3.82
CA HIS A 257 2.28 26.36 3.25
C HIS A 257 2.07 24.98 3.88
N PHE A 258 2.87 24.58 4.86
CA PHE A 258 2.79 23.24 5.47
C PHE A 258 2.71 23.25 7.00
N GLU A 259 2.01 22.24 7.52
CA GLU A 259 2.09 21.78 8.91
C GLU A 259 2.60 20.34 8.90
N VAL A 260 3.84 20.10 9.32
CA VAL A 260 4.48 18.78 9.28
C VAL A 260 4.57 18.22 10.69
N TYR A 261 3.86 17.11 10.93
CA TYR A 261 3.99 16.32 12.15
C TYR A 261 4.82 15.08 11.85
N TYR A 262 5.85 14.84 12.65
CA TYR A 262 6.84 13.79 12.35
C TYR A 262 7.24 13.03 13.62
N ASP A 263 7.60 11.77 13.48
CA ASP A 263 8.14 10.98 14.60
C ASP A 263 9.46 11.61 15.08
N ALA A 264 9.54 11.93 16.38
CA ALA A 264 10.69 12.57 17.00
C ALA A 264 12.02 11.79 16.88
N LYS A 265 12.01 10.51 16.49
CA LYS A 265 13.23 9.73 16.14
C LYS A 265 13.85 10.17 14.81
N ILE A 266 13.10 10.85 13.94
CA ILE A 266 13.61 11.29 12.63
C ILE A 266 14.63 12.40 12.84
N ASN A 267 15.78 12.30 12.16
CA ASN A 267 16.85 13.28 12.27
C ASN A 267 16.35 14.69 11.85
N PRO A 268 16.58 15.75 12.65
CA PRO A 268 16.16 17.11 12.30
C PRO A 268 16.68 17.60 10.94
N ARG A 269 17.85 17.15 10.48
CA ARG A 269 18.36 17.44 9.14
C ARG A 269 17.45 16.88 8.06
N THR A 270 16.99 15.64 8.23
CA THR A 270 16.05 14.98 7.32
C THR A 270 14.73 15.75 7.29
N VAL A 271 14.21 16.18 8.45
CA VAL A 271 13.00 17.01 8.51
C VAL A 271 13.16 18.33 7.77
N LYS A 272 14.30 19.02 7.92
CA LYS A 272 14.61 20.24 7.14
C LYS A 272 14.61 19.97 5.63
N ASN A 273 15.23 18.86 5.22
CA ASN A 273 15.27 18.48 3.82
C ASN A 273 13.87 18.19 3.26
N ILE A 274 13.02 17.48 4.02
CA ILE A 274 11.62 17.22 3.65
C ILE A 274 10.84 18.53 3.55
N LEU A 275 10.98 19.44 4.51
CA LEU A 275 10.29 20.73 4.49
C LEU A 275 10.65 21.60 3.26
N LEU A 276 11.89 21.51 2.79
CA LEU A 276 12.29 22.16 1.53
C LEU A 276 11.68 21.47 0.31
N HIS A 277 11.57 20.15 0.31
CA HIS A 277 10.89 19.40 -0.75
C HIS A 277 9.39 19.73 -0.78
N ASP A 278 8.72 19.82 0.38
CA ASP A 278 7.31 20.21 0.51
C ASP A 278 7.03 21.53 -0.23
N GLU A 279 7.78 22.58 0.11
CA GLU A 279 7.61 23.91 -0.47
C GLU A 279 7.99 23.96 -1.96
N TYR A 280 9.09 23.28 -2.36
CA TYR A 280 9.49 23.19 -3.77
C TYR A 280 8.42 22.48 -4.62
N TYR A 281 7.96 21.31 -4.19
CA TYR A 281 6.97 20.53 -4.92
C TYR A 281 5.63 21.24 -4.97
N LEU A 282 5.21 21.90 -3.89
CA LEU A 282 4.01 22.73 -3.92
C LEU A 282 4.11 23.84 -4.97
N GLU A 283 5.24 24.55 -5.05
CA GLU A 283 5.44 25.59 -6.05
C GLU A 283 5.36 25.04 -7.48
N GLN A 284 6.02 23.90 -7.75
CA GLN A 284 5.97 23.26 -9.07
C GLN A 284 4.54 22.82 -9.44
N VAL A 285 3.83 22.16 -8.52
CA VAL A 285 2.48 21.64 -8.75
C VAL A 285 1.47 22.78 -8.90
N ALA A 286 1.47 23.74 -7.98
CA ALA A 286 0.58 24.90 -8.00
C ALA A 286 0.81 25.78 -9.25
N GLY A 287 2.08 25.98 -9.63
CA GLY A 287 2.45 26.69 -10.85
C GLY A 287 1.96 25.99 -12.13
N SER A 288 2.16 24.67 -12.21
CA SER A 288 1.74 23.87 -13.37
C SER A 288 0.22 23.85 -13.55
N LEU A 289 -0.54 23.76 -12.44
CA LEU A 289 -2.00 23.76 -12.47
C LEU A 289 -2.62 25.16 -12.48
N LYS A 290 -1.81 26.21 -12.30
CA LYS A 290 -2.24 27.60 -12.11
C LYS A 290 -3.29 27.73 -11.00
N VAL A 291 -3.02 27.06 -9.88
CA VAL A 291 -3.91 27.00 -8.71
C VAL A 291 -3.20 27.65 -7.53
N LYS A 292 -3.96 28.41 -6.71
CA LYS A 292 -3.47 28.90 -5.44
C LYS A 292 -4.05 28.05 -4.30
N PRO A 293 -3.20 27.38 -3.49
CA PRO A 293 -3.66 26.64 -2.31
C PRO A 293 -4.49 27.54 -1.37
N SER A 294 -5.66 27.07 -0.96
CA SER A 294 -6.57 27.82 -0.07
C SER A 294 -6.19 27.74 1.41
N LYS A 295 -5.40 26.72 1.78
CA LYS A 295 -4.95 26.44 3.14
C LYS A 295 -3.63 25.68 3.13
N LYS A 296 -3.01 25.54 4.30
CA LYS A 296 -1.80 24.73 4.47
C LYS A 296 -2.08 23.24 4.32
N VAL A 297 -1.16 22.52 3.69
CA VAL A 297 -1.14 21.05 3.63
C VAL A 297 -0.61 20.51 4.95
N THR A 298 -1.31 19.54 5.55
CA THR A 298 -0.78 18.84 6.73
C THR A 298 -0.09 17.56 6.30
N VAL A 299 1.17 17.37 6.65
CA VAL A 299 1.94 16.15 6.35
C VAL A 299 2.20 15.40 7.64
N PHE A 300 1.90 14.10 7.66
CA PHE A 300 2.23 13.19 8.75
C PHE A 300 3.34 12.25 8.30
N LEU A 301 4.52 12.38 8.90
CA LEU A 301 5.73 11.61 8.59
C LEU A 301 5.95 10.53 9.65
N PHE A 302 5.78 9.27 9.25
CA PHE A 302 5.99 8.11 10.10
C PHE A 302 7.44 7.63 10.02
N TYR A 303 7.96 7.12 11.13
CA TYR A 303 9.30 6.53 11.21
C TYR A 303 9.40 5.27 10.35
N ASP A 304 8.40 4.40 10.38
CA ASP A 304 8.40 3.19 9.55
C ASP A 304 6.98 2.70 9.21
N SER A 305 6.90 1.75 8.28
CA SER A 305 5.64 1.14 7.85
C SER A 305 4.87 0.47 8.99
N LYS A 306 5.54 0.03 10.07
CA LYS A 306 4.89 -0.62 11.22
C LYS A 306 4.17 0.43 12.07
N GLU A 307 4.80 1.57 12.31
CA GLU A 307 4.20 2.72 12.97
C GLU A 307 2.98 3.21 12.17
N LYS A 308 3.15 3.46 10.86
CA LYS A 308 2.04 3.90 9.99
C LYS A 308 0.89 2.90 9.97
N LYS A 309 1.18 1.59 9.95
CA LYS A 309 0.15 0.55 10.04
C LYS A 309 -0.62 0.62 11.36
N GLY A 310 0.09 0.76 12.49
CA GLY A 310 -0.50 0.79 13.82
C GLY A 310 -1.38 2.02 14.06
N LEU A 311 -0.99 3.18 13.53
CA LEU A 311 -1.68 4.45 13.74
C LEU A 311 -2.72 4.76 12.65
N MET A 312 -2.45 4.45 11.38
CA MET A 312 -3.31 4.85 10.26
C MET A 312 -4.04 3.67 9.62
N GLY A 313 -3.43 2.48 9.63
CA GLY A 313 -4.00 1.27 9.00
C GLY A 313 -3.43 0.95 7.62
N SER A 314 -2.43 1.71 7.16
CA SER A 314 -1.68 1.44 5.92
C SER A 314 -0.22 1.21 6.26
N ALA A 315 0.36 0.05 5.91
CA ALA A 315 1.79 -0.17 6.08
C ALA A 315 2.55 0.36 4.87
N ASN A 316 2.17 -0.14 3.69
CA ASN A 316 2.98 0.02 2.48
C ASN A 316 2.48 1.15 1.57
N ALA A 317 1.18 1.44 1.58
CA ALA A 317 0.63 2.50 0.74
C ALA A 317 0.71 3.85 1.46
N ASP A 318 1.30 4.83 0.78
CA ASP A 318 1.19 6.24 1.11
C ASP A 318 -0.18 6.75 0.62
N VAL A 319 -0.74 7.74 1.33
CA VAL A 319 -2.13 8.16 1.14
C VAL A 319 -2.28 9.66 1.38
N ALA A 320 -2.98 10.34 0.48
CA ALA A 320 -3.60 11.63 0.74
C ALA A 320 -5.09 11.50 1.04
N LYS A 321 -5.60 12.41 1.88
CA LYS A 321 -7.03 12.68 2.04
C LYS A 321 -7.32 14.10 1.53
N PRO A 322 -7.59 14.28 0.22
CA PRO A 322 -7.76 15.60 -0.40
C PRO A 322 -8.79 16.50 0.29
N TRP A 323 -9.92 15.93 0.72
CA TRP A 323 -10.96 16.66 1.43
C TRP A 323 -10.52 17.22 2.79
N LEU A 324 -9.52 16.59 3.44
CA LEU A 324 -8.91 17.08 4.67
C LEU A 324 -7.68 17.95 4.41
N TYR A 325 -7.06 17.86 3.22
CA TYR A 325 -5.79 18.50 2.88
C TYR A 325 -4.63 17.92 3.70
N GLN A 326 -4.61 16.59 3.80
CA GLN A 326 -3.71 15.80 4.65
C GLN A 326 -2.99 14.72 3.85
N ILE A 327 -1.70 14.53 4.13
CA ILE A 327 -0.80 13.54 3.51
C ILE A 327 -0.21 12.64 4.61
N TYR A 328 -0.10 11.33 4.34
CA TYR A 328 0.41 10.32 5.27
C TYR A 328 1.48 9.47 4.58
N ILE A 329 2.75 9.67 4.94
CA ILE A 329 3.88 9.00 4.29
C ILE A 329 4.93 8.48 5.28
N ASN A 330 5.64 7.41 4.91
CA ASN A 330 6.83 6.98 5.63
C ASN A 330 8.01 7.87 5.25
N PHE A 331 8.85 8.27 6.23
CA PHE A 331 10.00 9.14 5.91
C PHE A 331 11.01 8.46 4.97
N SER A 332 11.08 7.12 4.92
CA SER A 332 11.99 6.40 4.03
C SER A 332 11.65 6.55 2.55
N ASN A 333 10.39 6.91 2.23
CA ASN A 333 9.87 6.89 0.86
C ASN A 333 9.50 8.31 0.37
N PHE A 334 9.81 9.35 1.15
CA PHE A 334 9.30 10.70 0.87
C PHE A 334 9.73 11.23 -0.51
N GLU A 335 10.93 10.89 -0.99
CA GLU A 335 11.42 11.36 -2.28
C GLU A 335 10.61 10.80 -3.46
N GLU A 336 10.04 9.61 -3.29
CA GLU A 336 9.23 8.90 -4.29
C GLU A 336 7.76 9.34 -4.25
N THR A 337 7.21 9.65 -3.06
CA THR A 337 5.74 9.78 -2.90
C THR A 337 5.27 11.18 -2.57
N LEU A 338 6.12 12.06 -2.03
CA LEU A 338 5.67 13.34 -1.50
C LEU A 338 5.06 14.25 -2.58
N GLN A 339 5.71 14.37 -3.73
CA GLN A 339 5.19 15.18 -4.85
C GLN A 339 3.85 14.63 -5.34
N HIS A 340 3.73 13.31 -5.50
CA HIS A 340 2.50 12.62 -5.89
C HIS A 340 1.33 12.96 -4.96
N GLU A 341 1.55 12.86 -3.64
CA GLU A 341 0.50 13.15 -2.65
C GLU A 341 0.18 14.65 -2.53
N ILE A 342 1.14 15.54 -2.79
CA ILE A 342 0.89 16.99 -2.88
C ILE A 342 -0.04 17.29 -4.04
N VAL A 343 0.09 16.61 -5.19
CA VAL A 343 -0.81 16.78 -6.34
C VAL A 343 -2.25 16.49 -5.95
N HIS A 344 -2.50 15.40 -5.22
CA HIS A 344 -3.85 15.06 -4.74
C HIS A 344 -4.45 16.13 -3.82
N CYS A 345 -3.63 16.74 -2.97
CA CYS A 345 -4.07 17.82 -2.10
C CYS A 345 -4.35 19.11 -2.89
N VAL A 346 -3.46 19.51 -3.81
CA VAL A 346 -3.64 20.72 -4.64
C VAL A 346 -4.81 20.56 -5.61
N SER A 347 -5.02 19.37 -6.18
CA SER A 347 -6.16 19.12 -7.09
C SER A 347 -7.51 19.23 -6.38
N SER A 348 -7.53 19.15 -5.05
CA SER A 348 -8.76 19.33 -4.26
C SER A 348 -9.35 20.74 -4.36
N GLU A 349 -8.56 21.73 -4.81
CA GLU A 349 -9.04 23.10 -5.08
C GLU A 349 -10.03 23.16 -6.25
N PHE A 350 -9.97 22.18 -7.17
CA PHE A 350 -10.90 22.06 -8.29
C PHE A 350 -11.57 20.68 -8.38
N GLY A 351 -11.32 19.76 -7.44
CA GLY A 351 -11.91 18.42 -7.45
C GLY A 351 -13.41 18.39 -7.11
N ALA A 352 -14.09 17.35 -7.57
CA ALA A 352 -15.51 17.13 -7.33
C ALA A 352 -15.79 16.66 -5.88
N THR A 353 -16.85 17.20 -5.29
CA THR A 353 -17.32 16.85 -3.93
C THR A 353 -17.98 15.47 -3.89
N PRO A 354 -17.99 14.76 -2.73
CA PRO A 354 -17.57 15.23 -1.41
C PRO A 354 -16.08 15.02 -1.10
N PHE A 355 -15.39 14.15 -1.83
CA PHE A 355 -13.98 13.81 -1.54
C PHE A 355 -12.96 14.75 -2.17
N LYS A 356 -13.41 15.71 -3.00
CA LYS A 356 -12.55 16.67 -3.72
C LYS A 356 -11.51 15.98 -4.61
N ILE A 357 -11.95 14.98 -5.35
CA ILE A 357 -11.15 14.20 -6.31
C ILE A 357 -11.81 14.23 -7.69
N SER A 358 -11.28 13.49 -8.66
CA SER A 358 -11.85 13.42 -10.01
C SER A 358 -13.32 13.01 -9.98
N TYR A 359 -14.13 13.63 -10.84
CA TYR A 359 -15.54 13.33 -10.97
C TYR A 359 -15.77 11.84 -11.28
N GLY A 360 -16.79 11.26 -10.66
CA GLY A 360 -17.08 9.83 -10.79
C GLY A 360 -16.01 8.91 -10.20
N PHE A 361 -15.09 9.43 -9.37
CA PHE A 361 -13.95 8.69 -8.84
C PHE A 361 -13.06 8.10 -9.94
N ASN A 362 -12.89 8.81 -11.07
CA ASN A 362 -12.11 8.32 -12.20
C ASN A 362 -10.62 8.19 -11.83
N PRO A 363 -10.10 6.96 -11.63
CA PRO A 363 -8.73 6.76 -11.16
C PRO A 363 -7.69 7.14 -12.21
N ALA A 364 -8.01 7.07 -13.50
CA ALA A 364 -7.10 7.49 -14.55
C ALA A 364 -6.84 9.01 -14.48
N LEU A 365 -7.88 9.81 -14.28
CA LEU A 365 -7.73 11.26 -14.09
C LEU A 365 -7.06 11.61 -12.77
N LEU A 366 -7.38 10.89 -11.69
CA LEU A 366 -6.84 11.13 -10.35
C LEU A 366 -5.34 10.79 -10.28
N GLU A 367 -5.00 9.53 -10.49
CA GLU A 367 -3.61 9.05 -10.37
C GLU A 367 -2.76 9.52 -11.55
N GLY A 368 -3.34 9.59 -12.75
CA GLY A 368 -2.60 10.09 -13.90
C GLY A 368 -2.23 11.58 -13.76
N LEU A 369 -3.03 12.42 -13.07
CA LEU A 369 -2.60 13.79 -12.78
C LEU A 369 -1.35 13.83 -11.90
N ALA A 370 -1.33 13.00 -10.85
CA ALA A 370 -0.22 12.94 -9.92
C ALA A 370 1.07 12.50 -10.64
N VAL A 371 0.99 11.42 -11.41
CA VAL A 371 2.12 10.92 -12.22
C VAL A 371 2.54 11.90 -13.33
N ALA A 372 1.58 12.63 -13.92
CA ALA A 372 1.87 13.63 -14.96
C ALA A 372 2.74 14.79 -14.44
N LEU A 373 2.54 15.20 -13.18
CA LEU A 373 3.26 16.31 -12.57
C LEU A 373 4.51 15.86 -11.82
N GLU A 374 4.54 14.62 -11.31
CA GLU A 374 5.76 13.98 -10.80
C GLU A 374 6.81 13.85 -11.91
N ASP A 375 6.40 13.36 -13.09
CA ASP A 375 7.23 13.21 -14.31
C ASP A 375 8.60 12.52 -14.07
N ASN A 376 8.63 11.62 -13.10
CA ASN A 376 9.83 10.87 -12.72
C ASN A 376 9.42 9.46 -12.29
N TYR A 377 9.58 8.48 -13.17
CA TYR A 377 9.31 7.08 -12.89
C TYR A 377 10.62 6.29 -12.95
N ASP A 378 11.17 5.94 -11.78
CA ASP A 378 12.48 5.28 -11.66
C ASP A 378 13.58 6.01 -12.46
N GLU A 379 13.65 7.33 -12.28
CA GLU A 379 14.59 8.21 -12.99
C GLU A 379 14.36 8.30 -14.51
N HIS A 380 13.15 8.04 -14.99
CA HIS A 380 12.74 8.25 -16.37
C HIS A 380 11.55 9.22 -16.47
N THR A 381 11.48 10.01 -17.54
CA THR A 381 10.30 10.84 -17.79
C THR A 381 9.07 9.97 -18.09
N ILE A 382 7.87 10.45 -17.76
CA ILE A 382 6.68 9.60 -17.95
C ILE A 382 6.39 9.34 -19.43
N HIS A 383 6.72 10.30 -20.30
CA HIS A 383 6.60 10.13 -21.74
C HIS A 383 7.55 9.07 -22.28
N TYR A 384 8.80 9.02 -21.78
CA TYR A 384 9.73 7.94 -22.13
C TYR A 384 9.18 6.58 -21.71
N MET A 385 8.67 6.45 -20.48
CA MET A 385 8.11 5.19 -19.99
C MET A 385 6.89 4.72 -20.80
N ALA A 386 6.00 5.64 -21.18
CA ALA A 386 4.87 5.32 -22.05
C ALA A 386 5.33 4.92 -23.47
N ALA A 387 6.34 5.58 -24.03
CA ALA A 387 6.91 5.23 -25.32
C ALA A 387 7.63 3.87 -25.28
N LEU A 388 8.40 3.59 -24.22
CA LEU A 388 9.04 2.30 -23.99
C LEU A 388 8.01 1.18 -23.99
N ALA A 389 6.91 1.33 -23.24
CA ALA A 389 5.83 0.36 -23.18
C ALA A 389 5.15 0.19 -24.55
N TYR A 390 4.78 1.29 -25.20
CA TYR A 390 4.03 1.29 -26.45
C TYR A 390 4.78 0.60 -27.59
N ASN A 391 6.08 0.89 -27.70
CA ASN A 391 6.94 0.38 -28.77
C ASN A 391 7.42 -1.06 -28.52
N ASN A 392 7.36 -1.55 -27.26
CA ASN A 392 7.67 -2.94 -26.90
C ASN A 392 6.43 -3.82 -26.68
N ASN A 393 5.28 -3.44 -27.27
CA ASN A 393 4.01 -4.18 -27.25
C ASN A 393 3.32 -4.30 -25.87
N PHE A 394 3.71 -3.51 -24.88
CA PHE A 394 2.98 -3.36 -23.61
C PHE A 394 1.91 -2.28 -23.74
N ARG A 395 0.95 -2.48 -24.65
CA ARG A 395 -0.08 -1.46 -24.98
C ARG A 395 -1.31 -1.59 -24.10
N PHE A 396 -1.78 -0.46 -23.57
CA PHE A 396 -3.06 -0.36 -22.89
C PHE A 396 -3.91 0.77 -23.52
N PRO A 397 -5.16 0.51 -23.92
CA PRO A 397 -6.02 1.52 -24.56
C PRO A 397 -6.47 2.59 -23.56
N ILE A 398 -6.18 3.87 -23.84
CA ILE A 398 -6.53 5.01 -22.98
C ILE A 398 -8.05 5.10 -22.77
N GLU A 399 -8.84 4.77 -23.79
CA GLU A 399 -10.30 4.75 -23.74
C GLU A 399 -10.82 3.85 -22.60
N ARG A 400 -10.16 2.71 -22.39
CA ARG A 400 -10.53 1.81 -21.29
C ARG A 400 -10.13 2.37 -19.93
N LEU A 401 -8.99 3.06 -19.83
CA LEU A 401 -8.56 3.68 -18.56
C LEU A 401 -9.54 4.75 -18.09
N LEU A 402 -10.10 5.53 -19.03
CA LEU A 402 -11.06 6.59 -18.71
C LEU A 402 -12.44 6.07 -18.28
N THR A 403 -12.69 4.75 -18.31
CA THR A 403 -13.99 4.15 -18.01
C THR A 403 -13.96 3.25 -16.77
N GLY A 404 -14.81 3.56 -15.79
CA GLY A 404 -15.04 2.72 -14.61
C GLY A 404 -13.76 2.41 -13.81
N PHE A 405 -13.63 1.16 -13.35
CA PHE A 405 -12.52 0.68 -12.52
C PHE A 405 -11.45 -0.10 -13.31
N ASN A 406 -11.43 0.00 -14.64
CA ASN A 406 -10.49 -0.73 -15.51
C ASN A 406 -9.01 -0.37 -15.25
N PHE A 407 -8.77 0.80 -14.64
CA PHE A 407 -7.44 1.24 -14.20
C PHE A 407 -6.77 0.25 -13.24
N PHE A 408 -7.54 -0.41 -12.36
CA PHE A 408 -7.03 -1.39 -11.39
C PHE A 408 -6.93 -2.82 -11.95
N GLY A 409 -6.94 -2.97 -13.29
CA GLY A 409 -6.79 -4.24 -13.98
C GLY A 409 -5.42 -4.90 -13.79
N GLU A 410 -5.16 -5.98 -14.56
CA GLU A 410 -4.07 -6.93 -14.32
C GLU A 410 -2.63 -6.36 -14.32
N LEU A 411 -2.40 -5.16 -14.86
CA LEU A 411 -1.10 -4.47 -14.91
C LEU A 411 -1.22 -3.01 -14.48
N SER A 412 -1.48 -2.78 -13.18
CA SER A 412 -1.73 -1.44 -12.63
C SER A 412 -0.65 -0.41 -13.01
N SER A 413 0.64 -0.78 -13.01
CA SER A 413 1.73 0.14 -13.38
C SER A 413 1.58 0.75 -14.78
N LEU A 414 1.12 -0.03 -15.77
CA LEU A 414 0.88 0.49 -17.11
C LEU A 414 -0.28 1.50 -17.12
N SER A 415 -1.30 1.31 -16.28
CA SER A 415 -2.40 2.27 -16.13
C SER A 415 -1.89 3.62 -15.64
N TYR A 416 -1.03 3.64 -14.61
CA TYR A 416 -0.40 4.87 -14.11
C TYR A 416 0.44 5.54 -15.21
N ILE A 417 1.26 4.78 -15.93
CA ILE A 417 2.17 5.32 -16.95
C ILE A 417 1.43 5.91 -18.14
N TYR A 418 0.49 5.16 -18.72
CA TYR A 418 -0.28 5.65 -19.87
C TYR A 418 -1.18 6.81 -19.50
N SER A 419 -1.81 6.78 -18.32
CA SER A 419 -2.66 7.88 -17.86
C SER A 419 -1.84 9.13 -17.56
N GLY A 420 -0.71 8.97 -16.85
CA GLY A 420 0.22 10.06 -16.54
C GLY A 420 0.76 10.73 -17.79
N SER A 421 1.27 9.95 -18.73
CA SER A 421 1.76 10.49 -20.01
C SER A 421 0.64 11.12 -20.84
N PHE A 422 -0.58 10.57 -20.87
CA PHE A 422 -1.69 11.20 -21.58
C PHE A 422 -2.11 12.53 -20.95
N ILE A 423 -2.23 12.60 -19.64
CA ILE A 423 -2.63 13.82 -18.93
C ILE A 423 -1.53 14.88 -19.03
N LYS A 424 -0.27 14.48 -18.89
CA LYS A 424 0.87 15.38 -19.13
C LYS A 424 0.83 15.95 -20.54
N PHE A 425 0.58 15.13 -21.56
CA PHE A 425 0.42 15.60 -22.94
C PHE A 425 -0.72 16.62 -23.08
N LEU A 426 -1.86 16.40 -22.40
CA LEU A 426 -2.96 17.37 -22.41
C LEU A 426 -2.56 18.69 -21.77
N ILE A 427 -1.93 18.66 -20.59
CA ILE A 427 -1.51 19.85 -19.85
C ILE A 427 -0.43 20.62 -20.63
N ASP A 428 0.59 19.93 -21.14
CA ASP A 428 1.72 20.55 -21.84
C ASP A 428 1.30 21.15 -23.19
N LYS A 429 0.39 20.49 -23.92
CA LYS A 429 -0.04 20.92 -25.26
C LYS A 429 -1.22 21.89 -25.25
N TYR A 430 -2.18 21.72 -24.34
CA TYR A 430 -3.44 22.47 -24.33
C TYR A 430 -3.62 23.36 -23.08
N GLY A 431 -2.76 23.21 -22.07
CA GLY A 431 -2.85 23.94 -20.81
C GLY A 431 -3.74 23.26 -19.77
N ALA A 432 -3.60 23.70 -18.51
CA ALA A 432 -4.26 23.08 -17.36
C ALA A 432 -5.77 23.34 -17.26
N GLU A 433 -6.32 24.41 -17.88
CA GLU A 433 -7.73 24.77 -17.72
C GLU A 433 -8.69 23.71 -18.29
N GLY A 434 -8.43 23.25 -19.53
CA GLY A 434 -9.23 22.18 -20.13
C GLY A 434 -9.15 20.88 -19.34
N PHE A 435 -7.99 20.59 -18.74
CA PHE A 435 -7.85 19.43 -17.86
C PHE A 435 -8.67 19.56 -16.58
N LYS A 436 -8.64 20.72 -15.91
CA LYS A 436 -9.44 20.98 -14.70
C LYS A 436 -10.94 20.83 -14.96
N GLU A 437 -11.41 21.30 -16.13
CA GLU A 437 -12.80 21.13 -16.54
C GLU A 437 -13.19 19.66 -16.66
N ILE A 438 -12.36 18.84 -17.30
CA ILE A 438 -12.60 17.38 -17.37
C ILE A 438 -12.49 16.69 -16.01
N TYR A 439 -11.55 17.11 -15.18
CA TYR A 439 -11.40 16.57 -13.82
C TYR A 439 -12.67 16.79 -12.98
N GLN A 440 -13.43 17.86 -13.26
CA GLN A 440 -14.73 18.18 -12.65
C GLN A 440 -15.93 17.46 -13.29
N GLY A 441 -15.72 16.71 -14.37
CA GLY A 441 -16.78 16.03 -15.11
C GLY A 441 -17.38 16.86 -16.25
N GLY A 442 -16.68 17.89 -16.71
CA GLY A 442 -17.05 18.69 -17.88
C GLY A 442 -16.94 17.93 -19.20
N ASP A 443 -17.33 18.59 -20.30
CA ASP A 443 -17.38 18.00 -21.62
C ASP A 443 -16.06 18.20 -22.39
N TRP A 444 -15.56 17.13 -23.03
CA TRP A 444 -14.28 17.16 -23.76
C TRP A 444 -14.28 18.08 -24.96
N GLN A 445 -15.40 18.15 -25.69
CA GLN A 445 -15.53 19.02 -26.84
C GLN A 445 -15.52 20.50 -26.42
N GLN A 446 -16.10 20.83 -25.26
CA GLN A 446 -16.03 22.18 -24.69
C GLN A 446 -14.63 22.51 -24.18
N ALA A 447 -14.03 21.62 -23.39
CA ALA A 447 -12.73 21.83 -22.74
C ALA A 447 -11.56 21.96 -23.74
N TYR A 448 -11.58 21.19 -24.84
CA TYR A 448 -10.47 21.10 -25.80
C TYR A 448 -10.82 21.47 -27.24
N GLY A 449 -12.08 21.79 -27.53
CA GLY A 449 -12.55 22.00 -28.91
C GLY A 449 -12.55 20.72 -29.75
N LYS A 450 -12.37 19.55 -29.14
CA LYS A 450 -12.20 18.26 -29.81
C LYS A 450 -12.81 17.12 -28.99
N PRO A 451 -13.33 16.07 -29.64
CA PRO A 451 -13.81 14.90 -28.93
C PRO A 451 -12.62 14.05 -28.40
N PRO A 452 -12.82 13.23 -27.36
CA PRO A 452 -11.75 12.49 -26.70
C PRO A 452 -10.99 11.54 -27.65
N GLU A 453 -11.67 10.95 -28.63
CA GLU A 453 -11.07 10.03 -29.61
C GLU A 453 -9.98 10.73 -30.44
N ARG A 454 -10.19 12.01 -30.76
CA ARG A 454 -9.21 12.81 -31.50
C ARG A 454 -8.00 13.15 -30.64
N LEU A 455 -8.21 13.48 -29.37
CA LEU A 455 -7.14 13.75 -28.41
C LEU A 455 -6.28 12.51 -28.16
N ILE A 456 -6.91 11.35 -28.01
CA ILE A 456 -6.23 10.06 -27.84
C ILE A 456 -5.43 9.69 -29.09
N SER A 457 -6.00 9.91 -30.29
CA SER A 457 -5.28 9.67 -31.55
C SER A 457 -4.04 10.55 -31.70
N GLU A 458 -4.15 11.85 -31.35
CA GLU A 458 -3.00 12.76 -31.35
C GLU A 458 -1.94 12.38 -30.32
N TYR A 459 -2.36 11.88 -29.15
CA TYR A 459 -1.45 11.35 -28.14
C TYR A 459 -0.70 10.11 -28.64
N TYR A 460 -1.38 9.17 -29.29
CA TYR A 460 -0.72 8.00 -29.86
C TYR A 460 0.29 8.36 -30.97
N ALA A 461 -0.02 9.39 -31.77
CA ALA A 461 0.93 9.95 -32.73
C ALA A 461 2.15 10.58 -32.04
N PHE A 462 1.94 11.27 -30.91
CA PHE A 462 3.01 11.82 -30.09
C PHE A 462 3.94 10.73 -29.52
N ILE A 463 3.40 9.73 -28.80
CA ILE A 463 4.25 8.71 -28.15
C ILE A 463 4.94 7.77 -29.15
N SER A 464 4.34 7.52 -30.32
CA SER A 464 4.98 6.73 -31.37
C SER A 464 6.14 7.46 -32.05
N SER A 465 6.16 8.81 -31.99
CA SER A 465 7.25 9.63 -32.50
C SER A 465 8.41 9.82 -31.50
N PHE A 466 8.21 9.45 -30.23
CA PHE A 466 9.18 9.67 -29.15
C PHE A 466 10.43 8.81 -29.36
N LYS A 467 11.61 9.44 -29.28
CA LYS A 467 12.92 8.78 -29.42
C LYS A 467 13.93 9.36 -28.42
N PRO A 468 14.91 8.57 -27.95
CA PRO A 468 15.08 7.13 -28.20
C PRO A 468 14.00 6.28 -27.51
N VAL A 469 13.83 5.06 -27.98
CA VAL A 469 13.01 4.04 -27.32
C VAL A 469 13.98 3.02 -26.76
N GLY A 470 13.91 2.78 -25.45
CA GLY A 470 14.75 1.82 -24.74
C GLY A 470 14.64 0.38 -25.23
N SER A 471 15.36 -0.53 -24.59
CA SER A 471 15.50 -1.92 -25.06
C SER A 471 14.28 -2.79 -24.72
N LYS A 472 14.16 -3.97 -25.37
CA LYS A 472 13.13 -4.98 -25.00
C LYS A 472 13.35 -5.46 -23.56
N ASP A 473 14.61 -5.61 -23.15
CA ASP A 473 14.95 -5.99 -21.77
C ASP A 473 14.54 -4.91 -20.75
N GLU A 474 14.72 -3.64 -21.09
CA GLU A 474 14.26 -2.52 -20.26
C GLU A 474 12.72 -2.52 -20.13
N ALA A 475 12.01 -2.77 -21.23
CA ALA A 475 10.55 -2.93 -21.19
C ALA A 475 10.12 -4.12 -20.32
N PHE A 476 10.81 -5.26 -20.37
CA PHE A 476 10.53 -6.39 -19.49
C PHE A 476 10.86 -6.11 -18.02
N TYR A 477 11.92 -5.35 -17.77
CA TYR A 477 12.27 -4.92 -16.42
C TYR A 477 11.13 -4.14 -15.77
N TYR A 478 10.55 -3.18 -16.47
CA TYR A 478 9.48 -2.35 -15.92
C TYR A 478 8.08 -3.01 -16.00
N PHE A 479 7.76 -3.68 -17.10
CA PHE A 479 6.38 -4.11 -17.42
C PHE A 479 6.18 -5.62 -17.38
N GLY A 480 7.25 -6.41 -17.40
CA GLY A 480 7.20 -7.86 -17.36
C GLY A 480 6.79 -8.38 -15.98
N ARG A 481 5.49 -8.50 -15.71
CA ARG A 481 4.97 -9.07 -14.47
C ARG A 481 3.89 -10.12 -14.76
N LYS A 482 3.89 -11.22 -14.00
CA LYS A 482 2.77 -12.17 -14.01
C LYS A 482 1.63 -11.62 -13.12
N PRO A 483 0.37 -11.57 -13.61
CA PRO A 483 -0.75 -11.02 -12.83
C PRO A 483 -0.96 -11.70 -11.48
N ILE A 484 -1.27 -10.91 -10.45
CA ILE A 484 -1.49 -11.35 -9.06
C ILE A 484 -2.70 -12.30 -8.96
N PHE A 485 -3.71 -12.14 -9.81
CA PHE A 485 -4.99 -12.89 -9.76
C PHE A 485 -4.91 -14.36 -10.18
N LYS A 486 -3.72 -14.88 -10.48
CA LYS A 486 -3.47 -16.33 -10.65
C LYS A 486 -2.84 -16.99 -9.40
N LYS A 487 -2.60 -16.23 -8.32
CA LYS A 487 -2.04 -16.76 -7.07
C LYS A 487 -3.12 -17.49 -6.25
N VAL A 488 -3.13 -18.82 -6.31
CA VAL A 488 -3.88 -19.64 -5.34
C VAL A 488 -3.30 -19.38 -3.95
N CYS A 489 -4.13 -18.97 -3.00
CA CYS A 489 -3.75 -18.65 -1.61
C CYS A 489 -2.77 -17.48 -1.41
N ALA A 490 -2.98 -16.36 -2.12
CA ALA A 490 -2.14 -15.17 -2.01
C ALA A 490 -1.80 -14.76 -0.55
N ARG A 491 -2.81 -14.68 0.33
CA ARG A 491 -2.62 -14.24 1.74
C ARG A 491 -1.78 -15.19 2.57
N PHE A 492 -2.02 -16.50 2.45
CA PHE A 492 -1.19 -17.49 3.15
C PHE A 492 0.24 -17.47 2.64
N LEU A 493 0.43 -17.38 1.32
CA LEU A 493 1.76 -17.29 0.76
C LEU A 493 2.48 -16.03 1.25
N ALA A 494 1.81 -14.88 1.27
CA ALA A 494 2.34 -13.63 1.80
C ALA A 494 2.77 -13.77 3.27
N GLU A 495 1.89 -14.29 4.13
CA GLU A 495 2.20 -14.52 5.55
C GLU A 495 3.38 -15.48 5.74
N LYS A 496 3.45 -16.57 4.97
CA LYS A 496 4.55 -17.54 5.07
C LYS A 496 5.86 -17.05 4.49
N VAL A 497 5.81 -16.22 3.45
CA VAL A 497 6.98 -15.52 2.92
C VAL A 497 7.49 -14.51 3.96
N GLU A 498 6.62 -13.73 4.59
CA GLU A 498 6.95 -12.81 5.69
C GLU A 498 7.62 -13.59 6.84
N GLN A 499 7.01 -14.69 7.29
CA GLN A 499 7.58 -15.57 8.31
C GLN A 499 8.95 -16.13 7.89
N GLY A 500 9.12 -16.49 6.61
CA GLY A 500 10.40 -16.96 6.08
C GLY A 500 11.48 -15.90 6.16
N PHE A 501 11.17 -14.64 5.83
CA PHE A 501 12.11 -13.54 5.94
C PHE A 501 12.36 -13.13 7.40
N GLU A 502 11.38 -13.22 8.31
CA GLU A 502 11.59 -13.06 9.75
C GLU A 502 12.59 -14.10 10.29
N LEU A 503 12.44 -15.36 9.89
CA LEU A 503 13.39 -16.43 10.24
C LEU A 503 14.78 -16.16 9.65
N TYR A 504 14.86 -15.71 8.40
CA TYR A 504 16.12 -15.36 7.76
C TYR A 504 16.82 -14.18 8.48
N ASN A 505 16.08 -13.11 8.75
CA ASN A 505 16.61 -11.90 9.41
C ASN A 505 17.01 -12.15 10.87
N SER A 506 16.35 -13.10 11.55
CA SER A 506 16.74 -13.54 12.90
C SER A 506 17.89 -14.55 12.92
N GLY A 507 18.53 -14.83 11.77
CA GLY A 507 19.66 -15.75 11.67
C GLY A 507 19.28 -17.24 11.71
N GLN A 508 17.99 -17.58 11.71
CA GLN A 508 17.50 -18.96 11.72
C GLN A 508 17.48 -19.57 10.30
N TYR A 509 18.63 -19.53 9.62
CA TYR A 509 18.75 -19.83 8.19
C TYR A 509 18.29 -21.23 7.80
N TYR A 510 18.51 -22.26 8.63
CA TYR A 510 18.04 -23.62 8.33
C TYR A 510 16.50 -23.74 8.35
N LYS A 511 15.83 -23.02 9.25
CA LYS A 511 14.35 -23.00 9.28
C LYS A 511 13.79 -22.20 8.11
N ALA A 512 14.43 -21.08 7.78
CA ALA A 512 14.09 -20.29 6.59
C ALA A 512 14.27 -21.11 5.30
N GLU A 513 15.41 -21.82 5.17
CA GLU A 513 15.71 -22.74 4.05
C GLU A 513 14.59 -23.76 3.85
N ALA A 514 14.21 -24.48 4.93
CA ALA A 514 13.17 -25.50 4.87
C ALA A 514 11.80 -24.93 4.50
N LEU A 515 11.43 -23.76 5.06
CA LEU A 515 10.17 -23.10 4.77
C LEU A 515 10.13 -22.61 3.32
N PHE A 516 11.13 -21.88 2.86
CA PHE A 516 11.17 -21.34 1.49
C PHE A 516 11.24 -22.43 0.44
N LYS A 517 11.96 -23.54 0.68
CA LYS A 517 11.95 -24.71 -0.20
C LYS A 517 10.52 -25.23 -0.42
N LYS A 518 9.78 -25.42 0.68
CA LYS A 518 8.38 -25.89 0.62
C LYS A 518 7.47 -24.88 -0.10
N LEU A 519 7.67 -23.58 0.13
CA LEU A 519 6.89 -22.52 -0.54
C LEU A 519 7.22 -22.42 -2.04
N LEU A 520 8.48 -22.65 -2.42
CA LEU A 520 8.91 -22.64 -3.82
C LEU A 520 8.29 -23.81 -4.59
N GLU A 521 8.31 -25.02 -4.02
CA GLU A 521 7.64 -26.20 -4.60
C GLU A 521 6.13 -26.01 -4.73
N TYR A 522 5.53 -25.20 -3.85
CA TYR A 522 4.10 -24.92 -3.85
C TYR A 522 3.68 -23.82 -4.86
N SER A 523 4.41 -22.71 -4.91
CA SER A 523 3.98 -21.48 -5.58
C SER A 523 4.81 -21.07 -6.79
N GLU A 524 6.04 -21.58 -6.90
CA GLU A 524 7.06 -21.08 -7.83
C GLU A 524 7.21 -19.55 -7.80
N SER A 525 6.96 -18.91 -6.64
CA SER A 525 7.04 -17.45 -6.53
C SER A 525 8.48 -16.95 -6.42
N TYR A 526 8.73 -15.78 -7.00
CA TYR A 526 10.04 -15.11 -6.96
C TYR A 526 10.58 -14.97 -5.53
N GLN A 527 9.74 -14.50 -4.61
CA GLN A 527 10.12 -14.31 -3.20
C GLN A 527 10.53 -15.62 -2.53
N SER A 528 9.84 -16.73 -2.85
CA SER A 528 10.21 -18.05 -2.32
C SER A 528 11.53 -18.55 -2.89
N LEU A 529 11.79 -18.31 -4.17
CA LEU A 529 13.08 -18.66 -4.80
C LEU A 529 14.22 -17.85 -4.17
N LEU A 530 14.06 -16.53 -4.07
CA LEU A 530 15.05 -15.64 -3.48
C LEU A 530 15.35 -16.01 -2.03
N GLY A 531 14.31 -16.21 -1.22
CA GLY A 531 14.44 -16.65 0.17
C GLY A 531 15.16 -17.99 0.31
N TYR A 532 14.85 -18.96 -0.55
CA TYR A 532 15.50 -20.26 -0.53
C TYR A 532 16.99 -20.18 -0.90
N VAL A 533 17.30 -19.49 -2.01
CA VAL A 533 18.68 -19.31 -2.52
C VAL A 533 19.53 -18.54 -1.51
N ASN A 534 19.01 -17.45 -0.92
CA ASN A 534 19.73 -16.69 0.09
C ASN A 534 19.95 -17.50 1.37
N SER A 535 18.96 -18.31 1.79
CA SER A 535 19.13 -19.19 2.95
C SER A 535 20.21 -20.24 2.70
N LEU A 536 20.26 -20.87 1.52
CA LEU A 536 21.32 -21.80 1.12
C LEU A 536 22.70 -21.14 1.09
N ARG A 537 22.79 -19.91 0.60
CA ARG A 537 24.03 -19.13 0.61
C ARG A 537 24.55 -18.89 2.02
N LYS A 538 23.65 -18.66 3.00
CA LYS A 538 23.99 -18.48 4.42
C LYS A 538 24.26 -19.78 5.18
N THR A 539 23.82 -20.93 4.69
CA THR A 539 24.12 -22.26 5.25
C THR A 539 25.31 -22.94 4.58
N ASP A 540 26.19 -22.16 3.93
CA ASP A 540 27.42 -22.59 3.26
C ASP A 540 27.20 -23.62 2.14
N LYS A 541 26.09 -23.47 1.40
CA LYS A 541 25.75 -24.30 0.23
C LYS A 541 25.63 -23.48 -1.07
N PRO A 542 26.59 -22.61 -1.43
CA PRO A 542 26.48 -21.75 -2.62
C PRO A 542 26.39 -22.55 -3.92
N GLY A 543 26.98 -23.75 -3.99
CA GLY A 543 26.88 -24.63 -5.17
C GLY A 543 25.46 -25.15 -5.41
N VAL A 544 24.78 -25.56 -4.33
CA VAL A 544 23.37 -25.98 -4.38
C VAL A 544 22.47 -24.79 -4.71
N ALA A 545 22.76 -23.63 -4.11
CA ALA A 545 22.04 -22.39 -4.39
C ALA A 545 22.10 -22.03 -5.89
N LEU A 546 23.28 -22.12 -6.51
CA LEU A 546 23.47 -21.87 -7.93
C LEU A 546 22.71 -22.88 -8.81
N GLN A 547 22.72 -24.17 -8.46
CA GLN A 547 21.98 -25.20 -9.20
C GLN A 547 20.46 -24.95 -9.15
N VAL A 548 19.93 -24.62 -7.96
CA VAL A 548 18.52 -24.25 -7.79
C VAL A 548 18.21 -23.02 -8.63
N LEU A 549 19.02 -21.97 -8.54
CA LEU A 549 18.79 -20.74 -9.29
C LEU A 549 18.79 -20.98 -10.80
N LYS A 550 19.78 -21.69 -11.35
CA LYS A 550 19.85 -22.05 -12.78
C LYS A 550 18.63 -22.85 -13.25
N ARG A 551 18.09 -23.74 -12.41
CA ARG A 551 16.88 -24.52 -12.73
C ARG A 551 15.63 -23.64 -12.91
N TYR A 552 15.54 -22.53 -12.19
CA TYR A 552 14.36 -21.67 -12.19
C TYR A 552 14.54 -20.39 -13.01
N LEU A 553 15.76 -19.94 -13.31
CA LEU A 553 16.05 -18.65 -13.95
C LEU A 553 15.22 -18.40 -15.22
N ASN A 554 15.19 -19.37 -16.13
CA ASN A 554 14.45 -19.26 -17.40
C ASN A 554 12.92 -19.16 -17.22
N LYS A 555 12.36 -19.56 -16.06
CA LYS A 555 10.91 -19.41 -15.78
C LYS A 555 10.51 -17.96 -15.51
N TYR A 556 11.49 -17.12 -15.21
CA TYR A 556 11.36 -15.69 -14.99
C TYR A 556 11.84 -14.88 -16.19
N ASP A 557 12.21 -15.52 -17.30
CA ASP A 557 12.47 -14.81 -18.55
C ASP A 557 11.28 -13.92 -18.91
N GLU A 558 11.55 -12.79 -19.53
CA GLU A 558 10.57 -11.75 -19.84
C GLU A 558 9.84 -11.17 -18.60
N THR A 559 10.45 -11.26 -17.41
CA THR A 559 9.93 -10.63 -16.19
C THR A 559 10.94 -9.71 -15.51
N SER A 560 10.43 -8.74 -14.73
CA SER A 560 11.21 -7.81 -13.93
C SER A 560 12.20 -8.50 -12.97
N TYR A 561 11.87 -9.73 -12.56
CA TYR A 561 12.66 -10.51 -11.61
C TYR A 561 13.90 -11.15 -12.22
N PHE A 562 13.96 -11.28 -13.56
CA PHE A 562 15.04 -11.98 -14.25
C PHE A 562 16.41 -11.38 -13.94
N TYR A 563 16.53 -10.05 -14.06
CA TYR A 563 17.80 -9.33 -13.98
C TYR A 563 18.46 -9.43 -12.59
N GLY A 564 17.65 -9.34 -11.52
CA GLY A 564 18.12 -9.56 -10.17
C GLY A 564 18.58 -11.01 -9.92
N LEU A 565 17.88 -11.99 -10.51
CA LEU A 565 18.27 -13.40 -10.44
C LEU A 565 19.53 -13.68 -11.28
N GLU A 566 19.72 -13.03 -12.43
CA GLU A 566 20.92 -13.15 -13.27
C GLU A 566 22.15 -12.57 -12.54
N LEU A 567 22.03 -11.41 -11.89
CA LEU A 567 23.08 -10.85 -11.04
C LEU A 567 23.43 -11.81 -9.89
N LEU A 568 22.42 -12.35 -9.19
CA LEU A 568 22.63 -13.30 -8.09
C LEU A 568 23.29 -14.60 -8.58
N ALA A 569 22.97 -15.06 -9.79
CA ALA A 569 23.63 -16.22 -10.39
C ALA A 569 25.11 -15.94 -10.67
N GLY A 570 25.44 -14.74 -11.13
CA GLY A 570 26.82 -14.27 -11.30
C GLY A 570 27.57 -14.26 -9.97
N ASP A 571 26.96 -13.68 -8.92
CA ASP A 571 27.54 -13.62 -7.57
C ASP A 571 27.79 -15.04 -7.03
N LEU A 572 26.83 -15.94 -7.13
CA LEU A 572 26.97 -17.34 -6.69
C LEU A 572 28.00 -18.13 -7.51
N ALA A 573 28.13 -17.87 -8.82
CA ALA A 573 29.16 -18.49 -9.65
C ALA A 573 30.57 -18.10 -9.17
N ALA A 574 30.80 -16.81 -8.89
CA ALA A 574 32.06 -16.33 -8.34
C ALA A 574 32.37 -16.92 -6.95
N GLU A 575 31.37 -17.05 -6.07
CA GLU A 575 31.54 -17.69 -4.76
C GLU A 575 31.93 -19.17 -4.86
N ASN A 576 31.47 -19.86 -5.91
CA ASN A 576 31.85 -21.23 -6.26
C ASN A 576 33.16 -21.32 -7.08
N LYS A 577 33.91 -20.22 -7.19
CA LYS A 577 35.16 -20.12 -7.96
C LYS A 577 35.01 -20.32 -9.48
N ASP A 578 33.79 -20.29 -10.01
CA ASP A 578 33.50 -20.24 -11.45
C ASP A 578 33.56 -18.78 -11.93
N PHE A 579 34.77 -18.22 -11.98
CA PHE A 579 34.99 -16.81 -12.34
C PHE A 579 34.70 -16.54 -13.81
N SER A 580 34.97 -17.50 -14.71
CA SER A 580 34.66 -17.37 -16.14
C SER A 580 33.15 -17.35 -16.40
N GLY A 581 32.40 -18.27 -15.77
CA GLY A 581 30.94 -18.27 -15.84
C GLY A 581 30.32 -17.03 -15.21
N SER A 582 30.88 -16.55 -14.09
CA SER A 582 30.47 -15.31 -13.43
C SER A 582 30.68 -14.08 -14.32
N ALA A 583 31.86 -13.95 -14.95
CA ALA A 583 32.17 -12.85 -15.86
C ALA A 583 31.20 -12.79 -17.05
N LEU A 584 30.86 -13.95 -17.63
CA LEU A 584 29.90 -14.05 -18.72
C LEU A 584 28.50 -13.59 -18.29
N LEU A 585 28.05 -13.98 -17.09
CA LEU A 585 26.75 -13.55 -16.56
C LEU A 585 26.68 -12.03 -16.34
N TYR A 586 27.73 -11.43 -15.79
CA TYR A 586 27.78 -9.97 -15.64
C TYR A 586 27.87 -9.24 -16.99
N GLU A 587 28.57 -9.81 -17.97
CA GLU A 587 28.62 -9.26 -19.33
C GLU A 587 27.27 -9.31 -20.03
N ASN A 588 26.56 -10.44 -19.92
CA ASN A 588 25.20 -10.56 -20.42
C ASN A 588 24.30 -9.51 -19.77
N LEU A 589 24.31 -9.41 -18.43
CA LEU A 589 23.50 -8.43 -17.70
C LEU A 589 23.80 -6.98 -18.14
N ALA A 590 25.08 -6.62 -18.29
CA ALA A 590 25.48 -5.29 -18.77
C ALA A 590 25.03 -5.02 -20.21
N SER A 591 25.07 -6.03 -21.09
CA SER A 591 24.69 -5.90 -22.50
C SER A 591 23.19 -5.69 -22.71
N ARG A 592 22.35 -6.23 -21.82
CA ARG A 592 20.89 -6.12 -21.86
C ARG A 592 20.39 -4.69 -21.62
N LYS A 593 21.12 -3.91 -20.81
CA LYS A 593 20.77 -2.53 -20.44
C LYS A 593 19.34 -2.41 -19.90
N ALA A 594 18.96 -3.34 -19.01
CA ALA A 594 17.59 -3.43 -18.50
C ALA A 594 17.21 -2.32 -17.51
N SER A 595 18.19 -1.81 -16.76
CA SER A 595 18.05 -0.62 -15.92
C SER A 595 19.42 0.02 -15.70
N ARG A 596 19.44 1.29 -15.28
CA ARG A 596 20.67 1.99 -14.91
C ARG A 596 21.36 1.31 -13.73
N GLU A 597 20.57 0.79 -12.78
CA GLU A 597 21.06 0.08 -11.60
C GLU A 597 21.86 -1.18 -11.96
N TYR A 598 21.25 -2.07 -12.75
CA TYR A 598 21.92 -3.30 -13.15
C TYR A 598 23.12 -3.03 -14.07
N GLY A 599 23.10 -1.93 -14.82
CA GLY A 599 24.25 -1.45 -15.58
C GLY A 599 25.48 -1.20 -14.71
N TYR A 600 25.37 -0.37 -13.66
CA TYR A 600 26.53 -0.08 -12.80
C TYR A 600 26.89 -1.28 -11.91
N LEU A 601 25.91 -2.07 -11.44
CA LEU A 601 26.18 -3.26 -10.63
C LEU A 601 26.99 -4.30 -11.42
N ALA A 602 26.59 -4.58 -12.67
CA ALA A 602 27.32 -5.48 -13.54
C ALA A 602 28.74 -4.95 -13.83
N ALA A 603 28.89 -3.66 -14.11
CA ALA A 603 30.19 -3.03 -14.33
C ALA A 603 31.11 -3.13 -13.09
N LEU A 604 30.58 -2.88 -11.89
CA LEU A 604 31.30 -3.04 -10.62
C LEU A 604 31.77 -4.48 -10.42
N ARG A 605 30.89 -5.46 -10.67
CA ARG A 605 31.22 -6.88 -10.54
C ARG A 605 32.31 -7.31 -11.53
N LYS A 606 32.26 -6.83 -12.78
CA LYS A 606 33.33 -7.04 -13.77
C LYS A 606 34.66 -6.46 -13.29
N GLU A 607 34.67 -5.27 -12.67
CA GLU A 607 35.90 -4.70 -12.11
C GLU A 607 36.46 -5.54 -10.96
N LEU A 608 35.59 -5.96 -10.03
CA LEU A 608 35.98 -6.81 -8.91
C LEU A 608 36.64 -8.12 -9.38
N LEU A 609 36.13 -8.73 -10.46
CA LEU A 609 36.67 -9.98 -11.00
C LEU A 609 38.07 -9.89 -11.59
N LYS A 610 38.61 -8.69 -11.84
CA LYS A 610 40.03 -8.53 -12.22
C LYS A 610 40.98 -9.04 -11.13
N ASP A 611 40.52 -9.09 -9.88
CA ASP A 611 41.20 -9.69 -8.74
C ASP A 611 40.22 -10.67 -8.07
N THR A 612 40.34 -11.95 -8.40
CA THR A 612 39.40 -12.99 -7.97
C THR A 612 39.35 -13.17 -6.45
N ALA A 613 40.45 -12.92 -5.75
CA ALA A 613 40.49 -12.95 -4.29
C ALA A 613 39.74 -11.75 -3.68
N ARG A 614 39.82 -10.57 -4.30
CA ARG A 614 39.03 -9.39 -3.92
C ARG A 614 37.54 -9.59 -4.19
N ALA A 615 37.17 -10.14 -5.35
CA ALA A 615 35.78 -10.47 -5.66
C ALA A 615 35.18 -11.43 -4.62
N ASP A 616 35.90 -12.50 -4.27
CA ASP A 616 35.46 -13.47 -3.26
C ASP A 616 35.25 -12.81 -1.88
N ARG A 617 36.20 -11.99 -1.42
CA ARG A 617 36.07 -11.24 -0.17
C ARG A 617 34.91 -10.24 -0.19
N TYR A 618 34.70 -9.56 -1.31
CA TYR A 618 33.61 -8.60 -1.46
C TYR A 618 32.24 -9.29 -1.37
N LEU A 619 32.05 -10.40 -2.07
CA LEU A 619 30.76 -11.10 -2.14
C LEU A 619 30.37 -11.72 -0.79
N LYS A 620 31.35 -12.27 -0.06
CA LYS A 620 31.15 -12.91 1.25
C LYS A 620 31.21 -11.94 2.43
N GLY A 621 31.77 -10.75 2.20
CA GLY A 621 32.05 -9.77 3.24
C GLY A 621 30.81 -9.12 3.85
N SER A 622 31.00 -8.62 5.07
CA SER A 622 30.07 -7.69 5.73
C SER A 622 30.01 -6.35 4.98
N ASP A 623 29.10 -5.47 5.40
CA ASP A 623 29.05 -4.10 4.85
C ASP A 623 30.37 -3.36 5.08
N PHE A 624 31.04 -3.58 6.21
CA PHE A 624 32.37 -3.00 6.47
C PHE A 624 33.44 -3.54 5.51
N ASP A 625 33.44 -4.85 5.25
CA ASP A 625 34.41 -5.47 4.32
C ASP A 625 34.23 -4.93 2.90
N LYS A 626 32.97 -4.89 2.43
CA LYS A 626 32.62 -4.34 1.12
C LYS A 626 33.06 -2.89 1.00
N TYR A 627 32.73 -2.08 2.01
CA TYR A 627 33.09 -0.67 2.03
C TYR A 627 34.61 -0.47 1.97
N SER A 628 35.37 -1.21 2.79
CA SER A 628 36.83 -1.16 2.82
C SER A 628 37.46 -1.57 1.49
N ILE A 629 36.96 -2.64 0.87
CA ILE A 629 37.42 -3.10 -0.45
C ILE A 629 37.18 -2.02 -1.51
N LEU A 630 35.98 -1.44 -1.55
CA LEU A 630 35.64 -0.42 -2.53
C LEU A 630 36.46 0.86 -2.32
N ARG A 631 36.70 1.29 -1.08
CA ARG A 631 37.62 2.42 -0.81
C ARG A 631 39.02 2.16 -1.33
N GLN A 632 39.55 0.96 -1.09
CA GLN A 632 40.87 0.58 -1.58
C GLN A 632 40.93 0.61 -3.11
N MET A 633 39.90 0.10 -3.79
CA MET A 633 39.80 0.12 -5.25
C MET A 633 39.81 1.54 -5.83
N ASN A 634 39.30 2.51 -5.07
CA ASN A 634 39.21 3.90 -5.48
C ASN A 634 40.42 4.76 -5.05
N LYS A 635 41.51 4.16 -4.54
CA LYS A 635 42.67 4.91 -4.05
C LYS A 635 43.41 5.63 -5.18
N ASP A 636 43.72 4.92 -6.25
CA ASP A 636 44.56 5.44 -7.35
C ASP A 636 43.71 6.06 -8.47
N SER A 637 42.64 5.37 -8.89
CA SER A 637 41.70 5.83 -9.90
C SER A 637 40.26 5.63 -9.44
N VAL A 638 39.38 6.58 -9.74
CA VAL A 638 37.95 6.49 -9.38
C VAL A 638 37.27 5.42 -10.23
N ASN A 639 36.69 4.42 -9.58
CA ASN A 639 35.77 3.47 -10.17
C ASN A 639 34.34 3.99 -9.99
N TYR A 640 33.81 4.68 -11.01
CA TYR A 640 32.50 5.31 -10.92
C TYR A 640 31.35 4.33 -10.66
N SER A 641 31.44 3.10 -11.20
CA SER A 641 30.45 2.04 -10.96
C SER A 641 30.36 1.60 -9.48
N SER A 642 31.37 1.89 -8.67
CA SER A 642 31.37 1.60 -7.23
C SER A 642 30.74 2.70 -6.37
N LEU A 643 30.62 3.93 -6.88
CA LEU A 643 30.19 5.09 -6.09
C LEU A 643 28.75 4.97 -5.59
N PRO A 644 27.75 4.57 -6.40
CA PRO A 644 26.38 4.35 -5.88
C PRO A 644 26.34 3.33 -4.73
N VAL A 645 27.18 2.28 -4.81
CA VAL A 645 27.26 1.25 -3.75
C VAL A 645 27.97 1.79 -2.51
N LEU A 646 29.03 2.58 -2.68
CA LEU A 646 29.76 3.23 -1.60
C LEU A 646 28.90 4.22 -0.82
N ILE A 647 28.04 4.99 -1.49
CA ILE A 647 27.07 5.89 -0.84
C ILE A 647 26.16 5.07 0.08
N GLY A 648 25.50 4.03 -0.46
CA GLY A 648 24.58 3.21 0.33
C GLY A 648 25.28 2.46 1.49
N LEU A 649 26.55 2.08 1.34
CA LEU A 649 27.34 1.49 2.43
C LEU A 649 27.73 2.54 3.49
N SER A 650 28.11 3.75 3.07
CA SER A 650 28.43 4.89 3.94
C SER A 650 27.25 5.22 4.85
N GLU A 651 26.04 5.26 4.29
CA GLU A 651 24.79 5.50 5.03
C GLU A 651 24.50 4.40 6.06
N ARG A 652 24.59 3.12 5.66
CA ARG A 652 24.35 1.99 6.59
C ARG A 652 25.40 1.90 7.70
N LEU A 653 26.64 2.28 7.40
CA LEU A 653 27.73 2.35 8.38
C LEU A 653 27.74 3.65 9.20
N GLN A 654 26.82 4.58 8.91
CA GLN A 654 26.71 5.88 9.57
C GLN A 654 28.03 6.69 9.53
N GLU A 655 28.75 6.61 8.42
CA GLU A 655 29.97 7.41 8.22
C GLU A 655 29.62 8.90 8.17
N ASN A 656 30.53 9.74 8.69
CA ASN A 656 30.39 11.17 8.58
C ASN A 656 30.43 11.62 7.11
N TYR A 657 29.39 12.32 6.66
CA TYR A 657 29.30 12.81 5.28
C TYR A 657 30.54 13.58 4.81
N ASN A 658 31.11 14.46 5.63
CA ASN A 658 32.26 15.27 5.24
C ASN A 658 33.53 14.41 5.06
N GLU A 659 33.65 13.33 5.85
CA GLU A 659 34.74 12.36 5.68
C GLU A 659 34.57 11.54 4.42
N PHE A 660 33.32 11.16 4.09
CA PHE A 660 33.00 10.52 2.82
C PHE A 660 33.33 11.40 1.62
N LEU A 661 32.87 12.65 1.62
CA LEU A 661 33.00 13.56 0.48
C LEU A 661 34.45 13.93 0.15
N LYS A 662 35.30 14.11 1.19
CA LYS A 662 36.75 14.40 1.02
C LYS A 662 37.48 13.39 0.14
N GLN A 663 36.94 12.18 -0.03
CA GLN A 663 37.52 11.13 -0.86
C GLN A 663 37.39 11.41 -2.37
N TRP A 664 36.45 12.27 -2.75
CA TRP A 664 36.05 12.51 -4.15
C TRP A 664 36.41 13.90 -4.67
N THR A 665 36.64 14.86 -3.77
CA THR A 665 36.96 16.26 -4.10
C THR A 665 38.10 16.36 -5.13
N GLY A 666 37.83 17.00 -6.27
CA GLY A 666 38.82 17.24 -7.33
C GLY A 666 39.19 16.01 -8.18
N ARG A 667 38.51 14.86 -8.01
CA ARG A 667 38.84 13.60 -8.71
C ARG A 667 37.78 13.17 -9.74
N LEU A 668 36.60 13.77 -9.70
CA LEU A 668 35.43 13.40 -10.51
C LEU A 668 35.47 14.00 -11.93
N LYS A 669 34.81 13.33 -12.87
CA LYS A 669 34.67 13.68 -14.29
C LYS A 669 33.28 13.22 -14.73
N GLY A 670 32.61 13.98 -15.60
CA GLY A 670 31.22 13.69 -16.03
C GLY A 670 31.05 13.28 -17.51
N SER A 671 32.12 12.91 -18.21
CA SER A 671 32.11 12.76 -19.68
C SER A 671 31.43 11.48 -20.22
N GLU A 672 31.23 10.48 -19.38
CA GLU A 672 30.63 9.19 -19.75
C GLU A 672 29.38 8.89 -18.92
N PHE A 673 28.56 7.90 -19.32
CA PHE A 673 27.33 7.57 -18.60
C PHE A 673 27.59 7.18 -17.13
N ASN A 674 28.47 6.20 -16.85
CA ASN A 674 28.75 5.76 -15.48
C ASN A 674 29.32 6.88 -14.60
N GLN A 675 30.11 7.75 -15.22
CA GLN A 675 30.66 8.97 -14.63
C GLN A 675 29.54 9.91 -14.20
N SER A 676 28.70 10.32 -15.15
CA SER A 676 27.52 11.16 -14.90
C SER A 676 26.57 10.57 -13.88
N TYR A 677 26.31 9.26 -13.94
CA TYR A 677 25.40 8.60 -13.02
C TYR A 677 25.92 8.62 -11.58
N ALA A 678 27.22 8.35 -11.39
CA ALA A 678 27.84 8.49 -10.08
C ALA A 678 27.82 9.93 -9.57
N ASP A 679 28.09 10.92 -10.42
CA ASP A 679 28.04 12.34 -10.06
C ASP A 679 26.61 12.76 -9.66
N PHE A 680 25.60 12.27 -10.36
CA PHE A 680 24.19 12.46 -10.01
C PHE A 680 23.85 11.86 -8.65
N ARG A 681 24.28 10.63 -8.37
CA ARG A 681 24.03 9.98 -7.06
C ARG A 681 24.78 10.68 -5.92
N LEU A 682 25.98 11.18 -6.17
CA LEU A 682 26.70 12.02 -5.20
C LEU A 682 26.01 13.37 -5.00
N SER A 683 25.46 13.97 -6.06
CA SER A 683 24.68 15.20 -5.95
C SER A 683 23.45 15.01 -5.09
N ASP A 684 22.73 13.91 -5.27
CA ASP A 684 21.57 13.57 -4.46
C ASP A 684 21.96 13.37 -2.98
N TYR A 685 23.04 12.64 -2.73
CA TYR A 685 23.57 12.46 -1.38
C TYR A 685 24.01 13.79 -0.73
N ALA A 686 24.60 14.71 -1.49
CA ALA A 686 24.94 16.06 -1.03
C ALA A 686 23.68 16.89 -0.69
N LEU A 687 22.64 16.80 -1.53
CA LEU A 687 21.36 17.48 -1.27
C LEU A 687 20.70 16.98 0.01
N ARG A 688 20.64 15.66 0.21
CA ARG A 688 20.14 15.03 1.45
C ARG A 688 20.92 15.44 2.70
N ASN A 689 22.19 15.77 2.54
CA ASN A 689 23.05 16.28 3.61
C ASN A 689 23.04 17.81 3.78
N MET A 690 22.22 18.52 3.01
CA MET A 690 22.09 19.99 3.00
C MET A 690 23.33 20.74 2.47
N GLU A 691 24.18 20.06 1.70
CA GLU A 691 25.38 20.65 1.07
C GLU A 691 25.04 21.17 -0.33
N LEU A 692 24.26 22.25 -0.37
CA LEU A 692 23.54 22.70 -1.56
C LEU A 692 24.46 23.10 -2.72
N GLN A 693 25.55 23.81 -2.42
CA GLN A 693 26.50 24.24 -3.47
C GLN A 693 27.23 23.05 -4.10
N GLU A 694 27.58 22.05 -3.29
CA GLU A 694 28.22 20.83 -3.79
C GLU A 694 27.23 20.00 -4.61
N ALA A 695 25.99 19.85 -4.15
CA ALA A 695 24.92 19.23 -4.94
C ALA A 695 24.79 19.90 -6.32
N ARG A 696 24.81 21.24 -6.36
CA ARG A 696 24.72 21.97 -7.64
C ARG A 696 25.92 21.68 -8.54
N ASN A 697 27.13 21.73 -7.99
CA ASN A 697 28.36 21.49 -8.76
C ASN A 697 28.36 20.07 -9.35
N LEU A 698 27.99 19.07 -8.55
CA LEU A 698 27.89 17.67 -8.97
C LEU A 698 26.78 17.45 -10.00
N THR A 699 25.62 18.10 -9.86
CA THR A 699 24.56 18.04 -10.88
C THR A 699 25.03 18.65 -12.21
N VAL A 700 25.73 19.79 -12.16
CA VAL A 700 26.29 20.44 -13.36
C VAL A 700 27.35 19.55 -14.02
N LEU A 701 28.17 18.86 -13.21
CA LEU A 701 29.15 17.90 -13.73
C LEU A 701 28.45 16.70 -14.41
N ALA A 702 27.42 16.13 -13.79
CA ALA A 702 26.62 15.06 -14.38
C ALA A 702 26.01 15.50 -15.73
N LEU A 703 25.49 16.73 -15.81
CA LEU A 703 24.93 17.30 -17.03
C LEU A 703 25.93 17.44 -18.20
N SER A 704 27.23 17.22 -17.99
CA SER A 704 28.20 17.19 -19.09
C SER A 704 28.02 15.98 -20.02
N TYR A 705 27.41 14.89 -19.54
CA TYR A 705 26.99 13.79 -20.38
C TYR A 705 25.74 14.14 -21.22
N LYS A 706 25.82 13.93 -22.53
CA LYS A 706 24.75 14.26 -23.51
C LYS A 706 24.25 13.06 -24.32
N GLY A 707 24.67 11.84 -23.95
CA GLY A 707 24.39 10.63 -24.73
C GLY A 707 22.98 10.07 -24.60
N ASP A 708 22.19 10.57 -23.65
CA ASP A 708 20.82 10.13 -23.37
C ASP A 708 19.94 11.35 -23.07
N SER A 709 18.92 11.59 -23.90
CA SER A 709 18.03 12.74 -23.79
C SER A 709 17.03 12.62 -22.64
N ASP A 710 16.55 11.41 -22.32
CA ASP A 710 15.63 11.19 -21.22
C ASP A 710 16.36 11.41 -19.89
N TYR A 711 17.54 10.80 -19.75
CA TYR A 711 18.38 11.01 -18.58
C TYR A 711 18.81 12.48 -18.42
N SER A 712 19.10 13.18 -19.53
CA SER A 712 19.41 14.61 -19.50
C SER A 712 18.27 15.45 -18.91
N GLU A 713 17.01 15.06 -19.12
CA GLU A 713 15.86 15.78 -18.57
C GLU A 713 15.77 15.57 -17.05
N VAL A 714 15.97 14.34 -16.58
CA VAL A 714 16.03 14.03 -15.13
C VAL A 714 17.12 14.84 -14.43
N LEU A 715 18.29 14.97 -15.04
CA LEU A 715 19.36 15.82 -14.50
C LEU A 715 19.00 17.31 -14.47
N ARG A 716 18.21 17.81 -15.43
CA ARG A 716 17.71 19.20 -15.41
C ARG A 716 16.68 19.43 -14.32
N LEU A 717 15.79 18.47 -14.08
CA LEU A 717 14.83 18.50 -12.97
C LEU A 717 15.57 18.54 -11.63
N GLN A 718 16.61 17.72 -11.46
CA GLN A 718 17.47 17.77 -10.28
C GLN A 718 18.15 19.14 -10.14
N LEU A 719 18.72 19.69 -11.22
CA LEU A 719 19.38 21.01 -11.17
C LEU A 719 18.40 22.12 -10.78
N ARG A 720 17.16 22.07 -11.30
CA ARG A 720 16.09 23.01 -10.95
C ARG A 720 15.78 22.95 -9.46
N LYS A 721 15.61 21.74 -8.92
CA LYS A 721 15.38 21.51 -7.48
C LYS A 721 16.52 22.06 -6.63
N VAL A 722 17.77 21.70 -6.94
CA VAL A 722 18.94 22.17 -6.19
C VAL A 722 19.07 23.69 -6.23
N ASN A 723 18.88 24.31 -7.40
CA ASN A 723 18.92 25.78 -7.51
C ASN A 723 17.81 26.45 -6.71
N TRP A 724 16.60 25.86 -6.66
CA TRP A 724 15.54 26.35 -5.81
C TRP A 724 15.93 26.29 -4.33
N PHE A 725 16.51 25.18 -3.88
CA PHE A 725 16.97 25.01 -2.50
C PHE A 725 18.02 26.08 -2.13
N ILE A 726 18.94 26.39 -3.04
CA ILE A 726 19.95 27.46 -2.84
C ILE A 726 19.29 28.83 -2.71
N ASN A 727 18.34 29.14 -3.59
CA ASN A 727 17.76 30.48 -3.67
C ASN A 727 16.74 30.78 -2.57
N PHE A 728 16.01 29.76 -2.10
CA PHE A 728 14.86 29.95 -1.22
C PHE A 728 14.96 29.18 0.10
N GLY A 729 15.87 28.20 0.22
CA GLY A 729 15.90 27.28 1.35
C GLY A 729 16.17 27.96 2.69
N GLU A 730 17.09 28.93 2.74
CA GLU A 730 17.37 29.67 3.98
C GLU A 730 16.13 30.47 4.46
N ASN A 731 15.41 31.11 3.54
CA ASN A 731 14.19 31.86 3.86
C ASN A 731 13.07 30.93 4.38
N VAL A 732 12.90 29.77 3.76
CA VAL A 732 11.93 28.76 4.22
C VAL A 732 12.28 28.28 5.62
N LEU A 733 13.54 27.90 5.86
CA LEU A 733 13.97 27.33 7.13
C LEU A 733 14.00 28.34 8.28
N SER A 734 14.36 29.59 8.00
CA SER A 734 14.33 30.69 8.99
C SER A 734 12.91 31.16 9.32
N GLY A 735 11.99 31.09 8.36
CA GLY A 735 10.57 31.35 8.56
C GLY A 735 9.81 30.22 9.25
N ALA A 736 10.38 29.01 9.30
CA ALA A 736 9.74 27.84 9.89
C ALA A 736 9.71 27.90 11.43
N LYS A 737 8.60 27.44 12.00
CA LYS A 737 8.39 27.35 13.46
C LYS A 737 8.54 25.90 13.91
N TRP A 738 9.55 25.62 14.71
CA TRP A 738 9.89 24.29 15.23
C TRP A 738 9.35 24.13 16.65
N GLN A 739 8.71 22.98 16.93
CA GLN A 739 8.15 22.64 18.24
C GLN A 739 8.48 21.21 18.65
#